data_AF-A0A962PI34-F1
#
_entry.id   AF-A0A962PI34-F1
#
_cell.length_a   1.000
_cell.length_b   1.000
_cell.length_c   1.000
_cell.angle_alpha   90.00
_cell.angle_beta   90.00
_cell.angle_gamma   90.00
#
_symmetry.space_group_name_H-M   'P 1'
#
loop_
_entity.id
_entity.type
_entity.pdbx_description
1 polymer ?
#
loop_
_entity_poly.entity_id
_entity_poly.type
_entity_poly.pdbx_seq_one_letter_code
_entity_poly.pdbx_strand_id
1 'polypeptide(L)'
;MADVLTKEGGKKFPAIYLLVFCSGMAALSWNVIWQIRSSLALGVSAWGTALTLAVTMGGMCIGSLTAGFFLKNRNKVNALRVYGVLEIFIGVSGLFLMPALDLVERIDTQTYRTMTEGHYWVHIFGIAMATGFPAICMGATTPVFGLAARQHDSSISTLYGLNTLGAALGSIMAAFIIIPLLGVLGTTHFIAAINIFVGVFAVMTGKTMASAAAQWTKENAPPVTGSSFKPWQEYLLVFVTGFSTLALEVAWFRSFTAAFWSTTAAFSVMLSSVLLSLGLAAKLVPLMRLKGYSLSVCMTLAGISILLATPIIERFDLLAHTNSNMPAIQFMNWFALSFLVTSVPITVIGLGLPWILDNQYSAKRWGILYGVNTISSVLGSIMAAWVLLPSIGFTRTSWIIGVAVASIGLILTTPELNKLKLKLLLSAILALGIAVVFESGVGRTRVQIHVKEAPDNIVSIVASTEGPDATVTVVEFSKNRERALVIDGFIATSQPPKKMESALSTQYMLWMGHLPMLLHPDPKKALVICFGTGQTANAVRRENPQSLTIVDINKNVFSMADYFTSNEAVLKDPRVTAKVMDGRAFLRRTDQVFDVITLEPMPPTFAGVNALYSREFYQLARQKMTDKGIIAQWLPFHLVSSYHSASISRTFNEVFPNSVMWIDPQSLTGILLGSKDDKGSLGKDFPGFKRNRIQRILPEEKVPHAVYLERNGLKSYGEEGGEIITDDNQLLAYGLANFDIHSNILELIKDNYDTLKAFKEKFYKQKQDSSIENFEKLEEQINKAGTGQ
;
A
#
# COMPACT_ATOMS: atom_id res chain seq x y z
N MET A 1 7.24 -43.39 -3.91
CA MET A 1 6.78 -42.40 -2.90
C MET A 1 5.26 -42.34 -2.71
N ALA A 2 4.45 -43.12 -3.46
CA ALA A 2 2.99 -43.14 -3.33
C ALA A 2 2.42 -44.18 -2.34
N ASP A 3 3.22 -45.15 -1.86
CA ASP A 3 2.73 -46.27 -1.04
C ASP A 3 3.00 -46.17 0.48
N VAL A 4 3.52 -45.03 0.96
CA VAL A 4 3.80 -44.85 2.41
C VAL A 4 2.63 -44.20 3.17
N LEU A 5 1.51 -43.87 2.49
CA LEU A 5 0.39 -43.14 3.08
C LEU A 5 -0.85 -44.00 3.44
N THR A 6 -0.79 -45.32 3.32
CA THR A 6 -2.00 -46.19 3.36
C THR A 6 -1.93 -47.36 4.32
N LYS A 7 -1.33 -47.23 5.52
CA LYS A 7 -1.53 -48.25 6.58
C LYS A 7 -1.96 -47.71 7.95
N GLU A 8 -3.18 -48.13 8.27
CA GLU A 8 -3.75 -48.58 9.54
C GLU A 8 -3.78 -47.60 10.74
N GLY A 9 -4.99 -47.48 11.30
CA GLY A 9 -5.29 -46.87 12.60
C GLY A 9 -5.67 -45.39 12.57
N GLY A 10 -6.90 -45.05 12.18
CA GLY A 10 -7.53 -43.74 12.52
C GLY A 10 -6.74 -42.47 12.19
N LYS A 11 -5.90 -42.46 11.14
CA LYS A 11 -5.01 -41.33 10.86
C LYS A 11 -5.73 -40.23 10.07
N LYS A 12 -5.82 -39.04 10.69
CA LYS A 12 -6.16 -37.75 10.07
C LYS A 12 -5.53 -37.66 8.69
N PHE A 13 -6.31 -37.38 7.65
CA PHE A 13 -5.81 -37.26 6.28
C PHE A 13 -4.85 -36.04 6.18
N PRO A 14 -3.51 -36.21 6.17
CA PRO A 14 -2.60 -35.07 6.30
C PRO A 14 -2.58 -34.20 5.04
N ALA A 15 -2.98 -34.76 3.90
CA ALA A 15 -2.96 -34.05 2.62
C ALA A 15 -4.00 -32.92 2.54
N ILE A 16 -5.18 -33.02 3.16
CA ILE A 16 -6.17 -31.92 3.14
C ILE A 16 -5.63 -30.66 3.82
N TYR A 17 -4.87 -30.83 4.90
CA TYR A 17 -4.26 -29.71 5.62
C TYR A 17 -3.24 -28.97 4.77
N LEU A 18 -2.40 -29.69 4.02
CA LEU A 18 -1.43 -29.10 3.11
C LEU A 18 -2.13 -28.40 1.94
N LEU A 19 -3.15 -29.02 1.35
CA LEU A 19 -3.92 -28.43 0.24
C LEU A 19 -4.58 -27.10 0.65
N VAL A 20 -5.23 -27.08 1.82
CA VAL A 20 -5.88 -25.88 2.36
C VAL A 20 -4.86 -24.80 2.71
N PHE A 21 -3.68 -25.17 3.23
CA PHE A 21 -2.60 -24.22 3.47
C PHE A 21 -2.07 -23.60 2.17
N CYS A 22 -1.82 -24.41 1.13
CA CYS A 22 -1.34 -23.94 -0.18
C CYS A 22 -2.37 -23.07 -0.91
N SER A 23 -3.66 -23.42 -0.84
CA SER A 23 -4.75 -22.58 -1.37
C SER A 23 -4.84 -21.25 -0.61
N GLY A 24 -4.70 -21.27 0.72
CA GLY A 24 -4.64 -20.06 1.53
C GLY A 24 -3.51 -19.12 1.08
N MET A 25 -2.31 -19.68 0.87
CA MET A 25 -1.16 -18.95 0.32
C MET A 25 -1.50 -18.30 -1.02
N ALA A 26 -2.10 -19.05 -1.94
CA ALA A 26 -2.53 -18.52 -3.23
C ALA A 26 -3.61 -17.43 -3.12
N ALA A 27 -4.58 -17.59 -2.21
CA ALA A 27 -5.72 -16.68 -2.06
C ALA A 27 -5.28 -15.24 -1.72
N LEU A 28 -4.31 -15.06 -0.83
CA LEU A 28 -3.82 -13.72 -0.48
C LEU A 28 -2.79 -13.18 -1.47
N SER A 29 -2.02 -14.05 -2.14
CA SER A 29 -1.22 -13.61 -3.27
C SER A 29 -2.09 -13.05 -4.41
N TRP A 30 -3.25 -13.64 -4.68
CA TRP A 30 -4.23 -13.07 -5.60
C TRP A 30 -4.67 -11.67 -5.18
N ASN A 31 -5.01 -11.48 -3.91
CA ASN A 31 -5.44 -10.17 -3.43
C ASN A 31 -4.36 -9.08 -3.64
N VAL A 32 -3.09 -9.41 -3.44
CA VAL A 32 -1.97 -8.49 -3.72
C VAL A 32 -1.91 -8.14 -5.21
N ILE A 33 -1.99 -9.13 -6.10
CA ILE A 33 -1.97 -8.91 -7.56
C ILE A 33 -3.17 -8.07 -8.01
N TRP A 34 -4.36 -8.39 -7.48
CA TRP A 34 -5.61 -7.68 -7.79
C TRP A 34 -5.52 -6.23 -7.37
N GLN A 35 -4.97 -5.96 -6.19
CA GLN A 35 -4.78 -4.61 -5.69
C GLN A 35 -3.82 -3.81 -6.58
N ILE A 36 -2.66 -4.37 -6.96
CA ILE A 36 -1.70 -3.71 -7.85
C ILE A 36 -2.36 -3.35 -9.18
N ARG A 37 -2.98 -4.34 -9.86
CA ARG A 37 -3.56 -4.13 -11.19
C ARG A 37 -4.80 -3.23 -11.15
N SER A 38 -5.63 -3.33 -10.11
CA SER A 38 -6.79 -2.45 -9.96
C SER A 38 -6.35 -1.01 -9.69
N SER A 39 -5.33 -0.78 -8.87
CA SER A 39 -4.77 0.55 -8.65
C SER A 39 -4.20 1.16 -9.94
N LEU A 40 -3.54 0.38 -10.80
CA LEU A 40 -3.09 0.86 -12.11
C LEU A 40 -4.25 1.21 -13.05
N ALA A 41 -5.30 0.37 -13.08
CA ALA A 41 -6.45 0.58 -13.95
C ALA A 41 -7.33 1.78 -13.52
N LEU A 42 -7.56 1.95 -12.22
CA LEU A 42 -8.48 2.97 -11.69
C LEU A 42 -7.78 4.30 -11.33
N GLY A 43 -6.48 4.24 -11.02
CA GLY A 43 -5.70 5.27 -10.33
C GLY A 43 -5.44 4.89 -8.87
N VAL A 44 -4.27 5.25 -8.33
CA VAL A 44 -3.79 4.78 -7.01
C VAL A 44 -4.43 5.55 -5.84
N SER A 45 -5.77 5.56 -5.75
CA SER A 45 -6.51 6.30 -4.72
C SER A 45 -7.11 5.39 -3.64
N ALA A 46 -7.43 5.96 -2.47
CA ALA A 46 -8.15 5.25 -1.41
C ALA A 46 -9.51 4.71 -1.88
N TRP A 47 -10.16 5.42 -2.81
CA TRP A 47 -11.40 4.96 -3.45
C TRP A 47 -11.19 3.64 -4.22
N GLY A 48 -10.16 3.58 -5.07
CA GLY A 48 -9.88 2.38 -5.88
C GLY A 48 -9.57 1.15 -5.01
N THR A 49 -8.78 1.35 -3.95
CA THR A 49 -8.46 0.30 -2.96
C THR A 49 -9.71 -0.16 -2.19
N ALA A 50 -10.50 0.78 -1.66
CA ALA A 50 -11.73 0.45 -0.94
C ALA A 50 -12.74 -0.29 -1.81
N LEU A 51 -12.89 0.13 -3.07
CA LEU A 51 -13.77 -0.52 -4.03
C LEU A 51 -13.32 -1.94 -4.35
N THR A 52 -12.03 -2.14 -4.61
CA THR A 52 -11.46 -3.47 -4.92
C THR A 52 -11.69 -4.44 -3.77
N LEU A 53 -11.44 -3.98 -2.53
CA LEU A 53 -11.71 -4.77 -1.32
C LEU A 53 -13.20 -5.06 -1.16
N ALA A 54 -14.07 -4.04 -1.29
CA ALA A 54 -15.52 -4.18 -1.10
C ALA A 54 -16.15 -5.15 -2.11
N VAL A 55 -15.75 -5.06 -3.37
CA VAL A 55 -16.22 -5.98 -4.44
C VAL A 55 -15.73 -7.40 -4.17
N THR A 56 -14.45 -7.57 -3.82
CA THR A 56 -13.87 -8.89 -3.54
C THR A 56 -14.53 -9.55 -2.33
N MET A 57 -14.67 -8.83 -1.22
CA MET A 57 -15.36 -9.34 -0.04
C MET A 57 -16.87 -9.53 -0.27
N GLY A 58 -17.51 -8.65 -1.05
CA GLY A 58 -18.88 -8.83 -1.50
C GLY A 58 -19.08 -10.13 -2.29
N GLY A 59 -18.17 -10.42 -3.22
CA GLY A 59 -18.10 -11.69 -3.94
C GLY A 59 -17.96 -12.88 -3.00
N MET A 60 -17.05 -12.83 -2.02
CA MET A 60 -16.90 -13.87 -1.01
C MET A 60 -18.17 -14.08 -0.17
N CYS A 61 -18.86 -13.00 0.21
CA CYS A 61 -20.14 -13.08 0.90
C CYS A 61 -21.18 -13.81 0.05
N ILE A 62 -21.37 -13.41 -1.21
CA ILE A 62 -22.30 -14.04 -2.16
C ILE A 62 -21.95 -15.53 -2.34
N GLY A 63 -20.67 -15.85 -2.54
CA GLY A 63 -20.18 -17.22 -2.67
C GLY A 63 -20.50 -18.10 -1.46
N SER A 64 -20.27 -17.59 -0.25
CA SER A 64 -20.56 -18.31 0.98
C SER A 64 -22.05 -18.57 1.20
N LEU A 65 -22.90 -17.59 0.91
CA LEU A 65 -24.36 -17.69 1.03
C LEU A 65 -24.93 -18.68 0.02
N THR A 66 -24.53 -18.56 -1.25
CA THR A 66 -24.99 -19.41 -2.34
C THR A 66 -24.55 -20.85 -2.13
N ALA A 67 -23.26 -21.10 -1.87
CA ALA A 67 -22.75 -22.43 -1.59
C ALA A 67 -23.40 -23.05 -0.35
N GLY A 68 -23.55 -22.27 0.73
CA GLY A 68 -24.25 -22.72 1.94
C GLY A 68 -25.71 -23.11 1.67
N PHE A 69 -26.42 -22.36 0.84
CA PHE A 69 -27.80 -22.67 0.44
C PHE A 69 -27.88 -23.92 -0.43
N PHE A 70 -27.02 -24.07 -1.44
CA PHE A 70 -27.02 -25.22 -2.34
C PHE A 70 -26.59 -26.52 -1.64
N LEU A 71 -25.69 -26.42 -0.66
CA LEU A 71 -25.15 -27.55 0.08
C LEU A 71 -25.97 -27.95 1.33
N LYS A 72 -26.99 -27.15 1.71
CA LYS A 72 -27.74 -27.31 2.98
C LYS A 72 -28.29 -28.72 3.25
N ASN A 73 -28.70 -29.44 2.20
CA ASN A 73 -29.27 -30.79 2.27
C ASN A 73 -28.38 -31.84 1.59
N ARG A 74 -27.13 -31.49 1.23
CA ARG A 74 -26.26 -32.30 0.37
C ARG A 74 -25.03 -32.82 1.12
N ASN A 75 -25.24 -33.38 2.31
CA ASN A 75 -24.15 -33.88 3.17
C ASN A 75 -23.36 -35.07 2.57
N LYS A 76 -23.92 -35.75 1.56
CA LYS A 76 -23.27 -36.87 0.85
C LYS A 76 -22.36 -36.43 -0.31
N VAL A 77 -22.31 -35.14 -0.63
CA VAL A 77 -21.43 -34.62 -1.67
C VAL A 77 -19.99 -34.72 -1.21
N ASN A 78 -19.10 -35.15 -2.09
CA ASN A 78 -17.67 -35.20 -1.81
C ASN A 78 -17.10 -33.79 -1.68
N ALA A 79 -16.83 -33.35 -0.45
CA ALA A 79 -16.41 -31.98 -0.17
C ALA A 79 -15.06 -31.66 -0.82
N LEU A 80 -14.14 -32.63 -0.85
CA LEU A 80 -12.82 -32.46 -1.44
C LEU A 80 -12.89 -32.25 -2.96
N ARG A 81 -13.80 -32.93 -3.67
CA ARG A 81 -14.04 -32.68 -5.10
C ARG A 81 -14.64 -31.31 -5.35
N VAL A 82 -15.64 -30.89 -4.56
CA VAL A 82 -16.23 -29.54 -4.71
C VAL A 82 -15.18 -28.48 -4.45
N TYR A 83 -14.40 -28.64 -3.39
CA TYR A 83 -13.27 -27.77 -3.08
C TYR A 83 -12.29 -27.70 -4.25
N GLY A 84 -11.87 -28.86 -4.78
CA GLY A 84 -10.92 -28.87 -5.89
C GLY A 84 -11.43 -28.23 -7.17
N VAL A 85 -12.73 -28.36 -7.47
CA VAL A 85 -13.36 -27.65 -8.59
C VAL A 85 -13.35 -26.13 -8.37
N LEU A 86 -13.65 -25.66 -7.16
CA LEU A 86 -13.58 -24.23 -6.83
C LEU A 86 -12.15 -23.69 -7.00
N GLU A 87 -11.14 -24.43 -6.54
CA GLU A 87 -9.73 -24.05 -6.68
C GLU A 87 -9.30 -23.96 -8.15
N ILE A 88 -9.70 -24.92 -9.00
CA ILE A 88 -9.44 -24.85 -10.45
C ILE A 88 -10.08 -23.59 -11.03
N PHE A 89 -11.34 -23.28 -10.67
CA PHE A 89 -12.01 -22.07 -11.16
C PHE A 89 -11.31 -20.79 -10.69
N ILE A 90 -10.83 -20.73 -9.45
CA ILE A 90 -10.03 -19.60 -8.95
C ILE A 90 -8.77 -19.42 -9.79
N GLY A 91 -7.99 -20.50 -9.98
CA GLY A 91 -6.75 -20.44 -10.75
C GLY A 91 -6.96 -20.06 -12.22
N VAL A 92 -7.95 -20.68 -12.89
CA VAL A 92 -8.25 -20.41 -14.30
C VAL A 92 -8.81 -19.00 -14.48
N SER A 93 -9.75 -18.55 -13.64
CA SER A 93 -10.29 -17.18 -13.74
C SER A 93 -9.25 -16.11 -13.43
N GLY A 94 -8.31 -16.39 -12.51
CA GLY A 94 -7.18 -15.51 -12.22
C GLY A 94 -6.29 -15.21 -13.43
N LEU A 95 -6.14 -16.15 -14.38
CA LEU A 95 -5.40 -15.92 -15.63
C LEU A 95 -6.07 -14.89 -16.55
N PHE A 96 -7.39 -14.70 -16.45
CA PHE A 96 -8.15 -13.73 -17.25
C PHE A 96 -8.22 -12.34 -16.61
N LEU A 97 -7.69 -12.17 -15.40
CA LEU A 97 -7.74 -10.91 -14.67
C LEU A 97 -7.08 -9.76 -15.43
N MET A 98 -5.86 -9.98 -15.95
CA MET A 98 -5.11 -8.92 -16.62
C MET A 98 -5.83 -8.39 -17.86
N PRO A 99 -6.25 -9.23 -18.83
CA PRO A 99 -7.06 -8.77 -19.96
C PRO A 99 -8.36 -8.07 -19.54
N ALA A 100 -9.00 -8.53 -18.45
CA ALA A 100 -10.22 -7.91 -17.95
C ALA A 100 -9.96 -6.48 -17.44
N LEU A 101 -8.90 -6.26 -16.67
CA LEU A 101 -8.56 -4.94 -16.14
C LEU A 101 -8.06 -3.98 -17.23
N ASP A 102 -7.34 -4.48 -18.24
CA ASP A 102 -6.95 -3.68 -19.41
C ASP A 102 -8.19 -3.22 -20.21
N LEU A 103 -9.23 -4.06 -20.28
CA LEU A 103 -10.52 -3.69 -20.87
C LEU A 103 -11.24 -2.63 -20.03
N VAL A 104 -11.25 -2.78 -18.69
CA VAL A 104 -11.81 -1.77 -17.77
C VAL A 104 -11.12 -0.44 -17.95
N GLU A 105 -9.79 -0.42 -18.06
CA GLU A 105 -9.00 0.80 -18.30
C GLU A 105 -9.41 1.51 -19.61
N ARG A 106 -9.60 0.75 -20.70
CA ARG A 106 -10.03 1.30 -22.00
C ARG A 106 -11.43 1.91 -21.92
N ILE A 107 -12.38 1.19 -21.31
CA ILE A 107 -13.77 1.66 -21.15
C ILE A 107 -13.82 2.87 -20.22
N ASP A 108 -13.04 2.88 -19.15
CA ASP A 108 -12.91 3.99 -18.21
C ASP A 108 -12.44 5.26 -18.93
N THR A 109 -11.39 5.13 -19.75
CA THR A 109 -10.86 6.24 -20.55
C THR A 109 -11.92 6.82 -21.49
N GLN A 110 -12.64 5.97 -22.22
CA GLN A 110 -13.68 6.42 -23.16
C GLN A 110 -14.87 7.05 -22.44
N THR A 111 -15.31 6.45 -21.33
CA THR A 111 -16.45 6.92 -20.55
C THR A 111 -16.14 8.25 -19.88
N TYR A 112 -14.94 8.43 -19.31
CA TYR A 112 -14.57 9.69 -18.67
C TYR A 112 -14.63 10.89 -19.64
N ARG A 113 -14.29 10.66 -20.92
CA ARG A 113 -14.31 11.69 -21.96
C ARG A 113 -15.72 12.06 -22.40
N THR A 114 -16.65 11.11 -22.43
CA THR A 114 -18.04 11.34 -22.86
C THR A 114 -18.95 11.76 -21.72
N MET A 115 -18.76 11.17 -20.53
CA MET A 115 -19.54 11.43 -19.32
C MET A 115 -18.61 11.35 -18.11
N THR A 116 -18.11 12.51 -17.67
CA THR A 116 -17.09 12.60 -16.61
C THR A 116 -17.50 11.85 -15.34
N GLU A 117 -18.77 11.86 -14.92
CA GLU A 117 -19.25 11.11 -13.73
C GLU A 117 -19.47 9.61 -13.99
N GLY A 118 -19.53 9.17 -15.25
CA GLY A 118 -19.80 7.79 -15.62
C GLY A 118 -18.70 6.81 -15.27
N HIS A 119 -17.47 7.32 -15.09
CA HIS A 119 -16.30 6.50 -14.80
C HIS A 119 -16.43 5.71 -13.48
N TYR A 120 -17.10 6.24 -12.46
CA TYR A 120 -17.33 5.53 -11.20
C TYR A 120 -18.13 4.22 -11.40
N TRP A 121 -19.11 4.22 -12.30
CA TRP A 121 -19.87 3.02 -12.63
C TRP A 121 -19.00 2.00 -13.37
N VAL A 122 -18.14 2.46 -14.28
CA VAL A 122 -17.17 1.59 -14.96
C VAL A 122 -16.24 0.94 -13.93
N HIS A 123 -15.79 1.67 -12.91
CA HIS A 123 -14.96 1.11 -11.85
C HIS A 123 -15.72 0.03 -11.07
N ILE A 124 -16.93 0.33 -10.60
CA ILE A 124 -17.72 -0.59 -9.77
C ILE A 124 -18.02 -1.88 -10.56
N PHE A 125 -18.61 -1.76 -11.74
CA PHE A 125 -19.00 -2.92 -12.54
C PHE A 125 -17.81 -3.62 -13.18
N GLY A 126 -16.80 -2.86 -13.61
CA GLY A 126 -15.57 -3.39 -14.20
C GLY A 126 -14.79 -4.26 -13.23
N ILE A 127 -14.54 -3.76 -12.01
CA ILE A 127 -13.87 -4.54 -10.96
C ILE A 127 -14.74 -5.73 -10.54
N ALA A 128 -16.06 -5.55 -10.39
CA ALA A 128 -16.97 -6.66 -10.08
C ALA A 128 -16.94 -7.77 -11.13
N MET A 129 -16.85 -7.43 -12.42
CA MET A 129 -16.70 -8.43 -13.47
C MET A 129 -15.32 -9.08 -13.46
N ALA A 130 -14.25 -8.32 -13.20
CA ALA A 130 -12.88 -8.83 -13.22
C ALA A 130 -12.54 -9.73 -12.02
N THR A 131 -12.94 -9.35 -10.80
CA THR A 131 -12.57 -10.06 -9.55
C THR A 131 -13.72 -10.80 -8.89
N GLY A 132 -14.98 -10.51 -9.25
CA GLY A 132 -16.15 -11.05 -8.56
C GLY A 132 -16.28 -12.57 -8.68
N PHE A 133 -16.03 -13.14 -9.86
CA PHE A 133 -16.12 -14.60 -10.05
C PHE A 133 -15.11 -15.40 -9.19
N PRO A 134 -13.79 -15.14 -9.25
CA PRO A 134 -12.86 -15.82 -8.35
C PRO A 134 -13.18 -15.58 -6.87
N ALA A 135 -13.63 -14.37 -6.51
CA ALA A 135 -14.04 -14.05 -5.14
C ALA A 135 -15.27 -14.86 -4.68
N ILE A 136 -16.26 -15.07 -5.55
CA ILE A 136 -17.40 -15.95 -5.28
C ILE A 136 -16.93 -17.39 -5.03
N CYS A 137 -16.00 -17.90 -5.84
CA CYS A 137 -15.41 -19.21 -5.63
C CYS A 137 -14.65 -19.30 -4.29
N MET A 138 -13.86 -18.28 -3.95
CA MET A 138 -13.16 -18.19 -2.64
C MET A 138 -14.16 -18.20 -1.48
N GLY A 139 -15.25 -17.44 -1.55
CA GLY A 139 -16.28 -17.43 -0.52
C GLY A 139 -17.02 -18.77 -0.35
N ALA A 140 -17.22 -19.48 -1.47
CA ALA A 140 -17.85 -20.80 -1.47
C ALA A 140 -17.03 -21.88 -0.75
N THR A 141 -15.72 -21.67 -0.54
CA THR A 141 -14.86 -22.62 0.17
C THR A 141 -15.26 -22.82 1.63
N THR A 142 -15.76 -21.80 2.34
CA THR A 142 -16.05 -21.91 3.79
C THR A 142 -17.14 -22.94 4.12
N PRO A 143 -18.34 -22.93 3.49
CA PRO A 143 -19.30 -24.01 3.66
C PRO A 143 -18.75 -25.40 3.29
N VAL A 144 -17.84 -25.46 2.31
CA VAL A 144 -17.19 -26.70 1.88
C VAL A 144 -16.18 -27.19 2.92
N PHE A 145 -15.43 -26.30 3.58
CA PHE A 145 -14.58 -26.64 4.71
C PHE A 145 -15.35 -27.27 5.85
N GLY A 146 -16.56 -26.78 6.16
CA GLY A 146 -17.38 -27.43 7.17
C GLY A 146 -17.82 -28.85 6.80
N LEU A 147 -18.14 -29.09 5.52
CA LEU A 147 -18.43 -30.45 5.05
C LEU A 147 -17.19 -31.34 5.08
N ALA A 148 -16.04 -30.82 4.63
CA ALA A 148 -14.78 -31.55 4.60
C ALA A 148 -14.29 -31.89 6.02
N ALA A 149 -14.42 -30.95 6.96
CA ALA A 149 -14.09 -31.15 8.37
C ALA A 149 -14.83 -32.36 8.94
N ARG A 150 -16.13 -32.50 8.64
CA ARG A 150 -16.92 -33.67 9.06
C ARG A 150 -16.50 -34.97 8.41
N GLN A 151 -16.24 -34.92 7.10
CA GLN A 151 -15.88 -36.11 6.33
C GLN A 151 -14.50 -36.66 6.72
N HIS A 152 -13.67 -35.85 7.40
CA HIS A 152 -12.29 -36.18 7.76
C HIS A 152 -11.98 -36.06 9.27
N ASP A 153 -13.00 -36.09 10.13
CA ASP A 153 -12.87 -35.99 11.59
C ASP A 153 -11.94 -34.84 12.04
N SER A 154 -12.22 -33.66 11.48
CA SER A 154 -11.52 -32.41 11.75
C SER A 154 -12.52 -31.33 12.14
N SER A 155 -12.01 -30.16 12.48
CA SER A 155 -12.83 -28.99 12.82
C SER A 155 -12.73 -27.94 11.71
N ILE A 156 -13.84 -27.22 11.48
CA ILE A 156 -13.87 -26.13 10.50
C ILE A 156 -12.92 -25.01 10.92
N SER A 157 -12.78 -24.72 12.22
CA SER A 157 -11.78 -23.76 12.72
C SER A 157 -10.34 -24.18 12.40
N THR A 158 -10.04 -25.48 12.39
CA THR A 158 -8.71 -25.99 12.03
C THR A 158 -8.38 -25.78 10.55
N LEU A 159 -9.33 -26.07 9.65
CA LEU A 159 -9.15 -25.86 8.21
C LEU A 159 -9.10 -24.36 7.88
N TYR A 160 -10.02 -23.57 8.44
CA TYR A 160 -10.01 -22.12 8.33
C TYR A 160 -8.67 -21.53 8.82
N GLY A 161 -8.17 -21.97 9.98
CA GLY A 161 -6.90 -21.52 10.53
C GLY A 161 -5.71 -21.84 9.63
N LEU A 162 -5.65 -23.04 9.02
CA LEU A 162 -4.59 -23.37 8.06
C LEU A 162 -4.65 -22.52 6.80
N ASN A 163 -5.86 -22.26 6.29
CA ASN A 163 -6.04 -21.37 5.14
C ASN A 163 -5.53 -19.97 5.48
N THR A 164 -5.89 -19.43 6.65
CA THR A 164 -5.48 -18.10 7.08
C THR A 164 -3.98 -18.01 7.41
N LEU A 165 -3.36 -19.07 7.92
CA LEU A 165 -1.90 -19.15 8.10
C LEU A 165 -1.16 -19.21 6.75
N GLY A 166 -1.68 -20.00 5.81
CA GLY A 166 -1.16 -20.03 4.44
C GLY A 166 -1.25 -18.66 3.79
N ALA A 167 -2.39 -17.99 3.96
CA ALA A 167 -2.64 -16.62 3.51
C ALA A 167 -1.62 -15.61 4.05
N ALA A 168 -1.29 -15.67 5.35
CA ALA A 168 -0.24 -14.84 5.95
C ALA A 168 1.14 -15.08 5.30
N LEU A 169 1.47 -16.33 4.97
CA LEU A 169 2.70 -16.65 4.24
C LEU A 169 2.64 -16.12 2.79
N GLY A 170 1.49 -16.27 2.14
CA GLY A 170 1.26 -15.83 0.76
C GLY A 170 1.39 -14.33 0.56
N SER A 171 0.95 -13.52 1.54
CA SER A 171 1.12 -12.06 1.50
C SER A 171 2.59 -11.64 1.61
N ILE A 172 3.39 -12.28 2.47
CA ILE A 172 4.83 -12.01 2.57
C ILE A 172 5.55 -12.50 1.31
N MET A 173 5.34 -13.76 0.91
CA MET A 173 6.04 -14.35 -0.22
C MET A 173 5.75 -13.61 -1.53
N ALA A 174 4.50 -13.20 -1.77
CA ALA A 174 4.15 -12.44 -2.97
C ALA A 174 4.95 -11.13 -3.04
N ALA A 175 4.95 -10.34 -1.97
CA ALA A 175 5.59 -9.02 -1.95
C ALA A 175 7.12 -9.08 -1.98
N PHE A 176 7.75 -10.03 -1.29
CA PHE A 176 9.20 -10.00 -1.07
C PHE A 176 10.00 -11.00 -1.89
N ILE A 177 9.33 -12.02 -2.45
CA ILE A 177 10.02 -13.12 -3.15
C ILE A 177 9.46 -13.25 -4.56
N ILE A 178 8.16 -13.48 -4.71
CA ILE A 178 7.59 -13.91 -6.00
C ILE A 178 7.50 -12.75 -7.00
N ILE A 179 6.96 -11.59 -6.60
CA ILE A 179 6.87 -10.41 -7.48
C ILE A 179 8.26 -9.90 -7.89
N PRO A 180 9.23 -9.72 -6.97
CA PRO A 180 10.58 -9.30 -7.35
C PRO A 180 11.29 -10.25 -8.33
N LEU A 181 11.03 -11.57 -8.25
CA LEU A 181 11.69 -12.56 -9.09
C LEU A 181 10.97 -12.79 -10.43
N LEU A 182 9.65 -12.75 -10.44
CA LEU A 182 8.83 -13.18 -11.60
C LEU A 182 8.01 -12.06 -12.24
N GLY A 183 7.99 -10.86 -11.66
CA GLY A 183 7.04 -9.81 -12.01
C GLY A 183 5.60 -10.17 -11.66
N VAL A 184 4.67 -9.26 -11.91
CA VAL A 184 3.23 -9.44 -11.64
C VAL A 184 2.64 -10.53 -12.54
N LEU A 185 3.06 -10.61 -13.80
CA LEU A 185 2.61 -11.60 -14.78
C LEU A 185 3.12 -12.99 -14.42
N GLY A 186 4.41 -13.15 -14.12
CA GLY A 186 4.94 -14.45 -13.70
C GLY A 186 4.35 -14.90 -12.36
N THR A 187 4.12 -13.97 -11.42
CA THR A 187 3.38 -14.25 -10.18
C THR A 187 1.97 -14.74 -10.47
N THR A 188 1.24 -14.11 -11.40
CA THR A 188 -0.12 -14.52 -11.80
C THR A 188 -0.15 -15.99 -12.28
N HIS A 189 0.78 -16.37 -13.15
CA HIS A 189 0.89 -17.75 -13.64
C HIS A 189 1.27 -18.73 -12.53
N PHE A 190 2.21 -18.35 -11.67
CA PHE A 190 2.67 -19.18 -10.55
C PHE A 190 1.55 -19.47 -9.55
N ILE A 191 0.79 -18.45 -9.14
CA ILE A 191 -0.32 -18.60 -8.20
C ILE A 191 -1.47 -19.39 -8.85
N ALA A 192 -1.79 -19.15 -10.12
CA ALA A 192 -2.77 -19.95 -10.86
C ALA A 192 -2.37 -21.43 -10.91
N ALA A 193 -1.09 -21.73 -11.15
CA ALA A 193 -0.58 -23.09 -11.15
C ALA A 193 -0.75 -23.76 -9.77
N ILE A 194 -0.54 -23.03 -8.66
CA ILE A 194 -0.79 -23.55 -7.31
C ILE A 194 -2.28 -23.91 -7.13
N ASN A 195 -3.21 -23.02 -7.46
CA ASN A 195 -4.63 -23.32 -7.30
C ASN A 195 -5.08 -24.48 -8.20
N ILE A 196 -4.63 -24.52 -9.46
CA ILE A 196 -4.95 -25.62 -10.39
C ILE A 196 -4.37 -26.94 -9.86
N PHE A 197 -3.13 -26.95 -9.37
CA PHE A 197 -2.51 -28.13 -8.79
C PHE A 197 -3.28 -28.63 -7.56
N VAL A 198 -3.56 -27.73 -6.60
CA VAL A 198 -4.36 -28.04 -5.41
C VAL A 198 -5.71 -28.61 -5.82
N GLY A 199 -6.35 -27.99 -6.82
CA GLY A 199 -7.68 -28.38 -7.27
C GLY A 199 -7.72 -29.72 -7.99
N VAL A 200 -6.80 -29.97 -8.93
CA VAL A 200 -6.65 -31.26 -9.61
C VAL A 200 -6.35 -32.37 -8.62
N PHE A 201 -5.41 -32.15 -7.70
CA PHE A 201 -5.05 -33.12 -6.68
C PHE A 201 -6.23 -33.43 -5.75
N ALA A 202 -7.00 -32.43 -5.31
CA ALA A 202 -8.20 -32.60 -4.50
C ALA A 202 -9.31 -33.38 -5.26
N VAL A 203 -9.51 -33.12 -6.55
CA VAL A 203 -10.50 -33.84 -7.37
C VAL A 203 -10.10 -35.32 -7.55
N MET A 204 -8.81 -35.59 -7.80
CA MET A 204 -8.28 -36.95 -7.99
C MET A 204 -8.36 -37.76 -6.71
N THR A 205 -7.88 -37.22 -5.59
CA THR A 205 -7.89 -37.91 -4.28
C THR A 205 -9.29 -38.03 -3.69
N GLY A 206 -10.21 -37.12 -4.04
CA GLY A 206 -11.61 -37.24 -3.69
C GLY A 206 -12.28 -38.51 -4.25
N LYS A 207 -11.77 -39.14 -5.32
CA LYS A 207 -12.37 -40.37 -5.86
C LYS A 207 -12.23 -41.60 -4.97
N THR A 208 -11.23 -41.63 -4.09
CA THR A 208 -10.86 -42.83 -3.32
C THR A 208 -11.57 -42.91 -1.96
N MET A 209 -12.25 -41.85 -1.52
CA MET A 209 -12.71 -41.70 -0.11
C MET A 209 -14.23 -41.54 0.10
N ALA A 210 -15.05 -41.74 -0.94
CA ALA A 210 -16.52 -41.68 -0.81
C ALA A 210 -17.10 -42.75 0.14
N SER A 211 -16.34 -43.80 0.48
CA SER A 211 -16.80 -44.90 1.33
C SER A 211 -16.72 -44.62 2.85
N ALA A 212 -15.88 -43.67 3.30
CA ALA A 212 -15.70 -43.36 4.73
C ALA A 212 -16.72 -42.32 5.26
N ALA A 213 -17.18 -41.41 4.37
CA ALA A 213 -18.16 -40.37 4.72
C ALA A 213 -19.55 -40.93 5.07
N ALA A 214 -19.83 -42.19 4.76
CA ALA A 214 -21.12 -42.84 5.02
C ALA A 214 -21.37 -43.18 6.50
N GLN A 215 -20.36 -43.13 7.37
CA GLN A 215 -20.44 -43.58 8.78
C GLN A 215 -20.60 -42.47 9.83
N TRP A 216 -20.58 -41.18 9.46
CA TRP A 216 -20.71 -40.10 10.44
C TRP A 216 -22.18 -39.87 10.84
N THR A 217 -22.56 -40.32 12.03
CA THR A 217 -23.86 -40.05 12.67
C THR A 217 -23.76 -38.85 13.63
N LYS A 218 -24.92 -38.21 13.90
CA LYS A 218 -25.04 -37.06 14.81
C LYS A 218 -24.55 -37.36 16.25
N GLU A 219 -24.49 -38.64 16.62
CA GLU A 219 -23.95 -39.15 17.89
C GLU A 219 -22.42 -39.13 17.97
N ASN A 220 -21.71 -39.17 16.83
CA ASN A 220 -20.24 -39.13 16.77
C ASN A 220 -19.68 -37.70 16.73
N ALA A 221 -20.55 -36.69 16.81
CA ALA A 221 -20.10 -35.31 16.93
C ALA A 221 -19.47 -35.10 18.32
N PRO A 222 -18.27 -34.51 18.43
CA PRO A 222 -17.74 -34.14 19.74
C PRO A 222 -18.78 -33.29 20.48
N PRO A 223 -19.02 -33.55 21.77
CA PRO A 223 -20.03 -32.82 22.52
C PRO A 223 -19.75 -31.32 22.42
N VAL A 224 -20.79 -30.54 22.12
CA VAL A 224 -20.71 -29.08 22.14
C VAL A 224 -20.51 -28.65 23.59
N THR A 225 -19.26 -28.62 24.05
CA THR A 225 -18.89 -28.06 25.34
C THR A 225 -18.78 -26.54 25.15
N GLY A 226 -19.69 -25.80 25.79
CA GLY A 226 -19.74 -24.34 25.74
C GLY A 226 -21.17 -23.79 25.89
N SER A 227 -21.30 -22.56 26.39
CA SER A 227 -22.58 -21.86 26.52
C SER A 227 -23.30 -21.78 25.17
N SER A 228 -24.53 -22.26 25.08
CA SER A 228 -25.36 -22.14 23.88
C SER A 228 -25.76 -20.68 23.69
N PHE A 229 -25.24 -20.03 22.65
CA PHE A 229 -25.68 -18.70 22.25
C PHE A 229 -27.02 -18.78 21.51
N LYS A 230 -27.90 -17.80 21.74
CA LYS A 230 -29.10 -17.62 20.92
C LYS A 230 -28.68 -17.21 19.49
N PRO A 231 -29.45 -17.55 18.44
CA PRO A 231 -29.07 -17.25 17.06
C PRO A 231 -28.71 -15.77 16.79
N TRP A 232 -29.42 -14.82 17.40
CA TRP A 232 -29.12 -13.39 17.25
C TRP A 232 -27.79 -12.99 17.91
N GLN A 233 -27.40 -13.66 19.00
CA GLN A 233 -26.12 -13.42 19.69
C GLN A 233 -24.95 -13.91 18.84
N GLU A 234 -25.12 -15.04 18.13
CA GLU A 234 -24.13 -15.52 17.17
C GLU A 234 -23.92 -14.52 16.03
N TYR A 235 -25.01 -14.00 15.45
CA TYR A 235 -24.92 -12.98 14.41
C TYR A 235 -24.26 -11.70 14.92
N LEU A 236 -24.60 -11.24 16.13
CA LEU A 236 -23.98 -10.06 16.74
C LEU A 236 -22.48 -10.28 16.97
N LEU A 237 -22.07 -11.41 17.54
CA LEU A 237 -20.66 -11.74 17.79
C LEU A 237 -19.86 -11.79 16.50
N VAL A 238 -20.38 -12.46 15.48
CA VAL A 238 -19.70 -12.58 14.18
C VAL A 238 -19.68 -11.23 13.45
N PHE A 239 -20.75 -10.43 13.54
CA PHE A 239 -20.78 -9.09 12.98
C PHE A 239 -19.70 -8.21 13.62
N VAL A 240 -19.64 -8.16 14.95
CA VAL A 240 -18.73 -7.29 15.70
C VAL A 240 -17.28 -7.71 15.50
N THR A 241 -17.00 -9.01 15.51
CA THR A 241 -15.63 -9.51 15.26
C THR A 241 -15.16 -9.16 13.85
N GLY A 242 -15.99 -9.39 12.82
CA GLY A 242 -15.68 -8.99 11.45
C GLY A 242 -15.49 -7.48 11.28
N PHE A 243 -16.41 -6.68 11.81
CA PHE A 243 -16.37 -5.21 11.74
C PHE A 243 -15.14 -4.66 12.45
N SER A 244 -14.93 -5.04 13.71
CA SER A 244 -13.85 -4.52 14.54
C SER A 244 -12.48 -4.94 14.02
N THR A 245 -12.31 -6.17 13.52
CA THR A 245 -11.02 -6.63 13.00
C THR A 245 -10.56 -5.76 11.83
N LEU A 246 -11.41 -5.56 10.81
CA LEU A 246 -11.03 -4.76 9.64
C LEU A 246 -11.02 -3.26 9.92
N ALA A 247 -11.89 -2.75 10.81
CA ALA A 247 -11.83 -1.35 11.21
C ALA A 247 -10.52 -1.02 11.96
N LEU A 248 -10.07 -1.92 12.84
CA LEU A 248 -8.78 -1.79 13.52
C LEU A 248 -7.62 -1.95 12.55
N GLU A 249 -7.69 -2.89 11.61
CA GLU A 249 -6.67 -3.06 10.58
C GLU A 249 -6.46 -1.75 9.79
N VAL A 250 -7.54 -1.13 9.31
CA VAL A 250 -7.48 0.16 8.60
C VAL A 250 -6.95 1.28 9.50
N ALA A 251 -7.39 1.36 10.75
CA ALA A 251 -6.93 2.39 11.67
C ALA A 251 -5.44 2.22 12.02
N TRP A 252 -5.03 1.02 12.40
CA TRP A 252 -3.65 0.69 12.79
C TRP A 252 -2.69 0.80 11.62
N PHE A 253 -3.15 0.50 10.40
CA PHE A 253 -2.37 0.71 9.18
C PHE A 253 -1.84 2.14 9.09
N ARG A 254 -2.64 3.15 9.45
CA ARG A 254 -2.21 4.56 9.42
C ARG A 254 -1.03 4.82 10.36
N SER A 255 -1.01 4.19 11.53
CA SER A 255 0.09 4.33 12.49
C SER A 255 1.36 3.61 12.02
N PHE A 256 1.23 2.40 11.51
CA PHE A 256 2.36 1.63 10.99
C PHE A 256 2.95 2.24 9.72
N THR A 257 2.11 2.67 8.78
CA THR A 257 2.53 3.32 7.54
C THR A 257 3.37 4.55 7.82
N ALA A 258 2.97 5.36 8.80
CA ALA A 258 3.75 6.52 9.19
C ALA A 258 5.12 6.13 9.80
N ALA A 259 5.16 5.09 10.63
CA ALA A 259 6.40 4.61 11.26
C ALA A 259 7.35 3.91 10.27
N PHE A 260 6.84 3.35 9.18
CA PHE A 260 7.58 2.62 8.15
C PHE A 260 7.75 3.39 6.84
N TRP A 261 7.59 4.72 6.87
CA TRP A 261 7.75 5.64 5.73
C TRP A 261 6.94 5.22 4.50
N SER A 262 5.67 4.84 4.66
CA SER A 262 4.71 4.63 3.57
C SER A 262 5.12 3.68 2.43
N THR A 263 6.06 2.76 2.70
CA THR A 263 6.50 1.75 1.74
C THR A 263 5.41 0.68 1.52
N THR A 264 5.41 0.05 0.35
CA THR A 264 4.61 -1.17 0.05
C THR A 264 4.91 -2.34 1.01
N ALA A 265 6.11 -2.37 1.59
CA ALA A 265 6.50 -3.35 2.59
C ALA A 265 5.67 -3.22 3.88
N ALA A 266 5.34 -1.98 4.30
CA ALA A 266 4.54 -1.72 5.49
C ALA A 266 3.17 -2.40 5.44
N PHE A 267 2.51 -2.37 4.27
CA PHE A 267 1.23 -3.05 4.04
C PHE A 267 1.36 -4.56 4.21
N SER A 268 2.38 -5.15 3.60
CA SER A 268 2.63 -6.59 3.66
C SER A 268 2.97 -7.05 5.09
N VAL A 269 3.76 -6.28 5.83
CA VAL A 269 4.08 -6.53 7.24
C VAL A 269 2.81 -6.53 8.09
N MET A 270 1.99 -5.49 7.97
CA MET A 270 0.79 -5.37 8.79
C MET A 270 -0.22 -6.47 8.46
N LEU A 271 -0.55 -6.65 7.18
CA LEU A 271 -1.52 -7.65 6.73
C LEU A 271 -1.13 -9.05 7.20
N SER A 272 0.15 -9.40 7.06
CA SER A 272 0.66 -10.71 7.49
C SER A 272 0.65 -10.85 9.01
N SER A 273 0.91 -9.78 9.76
CA SER A 273 0.83 -9.77 11.23
C SER A 273 -0.60 -10.04 11.73
N VAL A 274 -1.59 -9.41 11.10
CA VAL A 274 -3.02 -9.59 11.41
C VAL A 274 -3.48 -10.99 11.01
N LEU A 275 -3.16 -11.46 9.79
CA LEU A 275 -3.55 -12.78 9.30
C LEU A 275 -2.91 -13.91 10.12
N LEU A 276 -1.62 -13.80 10.47
CA LEU A 276 -0.96 -14.78 11.34
C LEU A 276 -1.70 -14.91 12.68
N SER A 277 -2.10 -13.78 13.26
CA SER A 277 -2.87 -13.74 14.52
C SER A 277 -4.26 -14.35 14.39
N LEU A 278 -4.97 -14.10 13.29
CA LEU A 278 -6.27 -14.72 12.99
C LEU A 278 -6.15 -16.23 12.76
N GLY A 279 -5.08 -16.67 12.08
CA GLY A 279 -4.77 -18.09 11.87
C GLY A 279 -4.47 -18.83 13.18
N LEU A 280 -3.67 -18.19 14.06
CA LEU A 280 -3.40 -18.68 15.41
C LEU A 280 -4.68 -18.75 16.26
N ALA A 281 -5.53 -17.73 16.21
CA ALA A 281 -6.81 -17.71 16.90
C ALA A 281 -7.67 -18.92 16.54
N ALA A 282 -7.85 -19.17 15.25
CA ALA A 282 -8.63 -20.30 14.75
C ALA A 282 -8.07 -21.66 15.22
N LYS A 283 -6.74 -21.80 15.32
CA LYS A 283 -6.09 -23.02 15.84
C LYS A 283 -6.25 -23.19 17.36
N LEU A 284 -6.38 -22.11 18.11
CA LEU A 284 -6.57 -22.15 19.57
C LEU A 284 -7.99 -22.56 19.97
N VAL A 285 -9.00 -22.31 19.12
CA VAL A 285 -10.41 -22.57 19.43
C VAL A 285 -10.68 -24.00 19.94
N PRO A 286 -10.26 -25.08 19.26
CA PRO A 286 -10.51 -26.44 19.75
C PRO A 286 -9.93 -26.69 21.15
N LEU A 287 -8.71 -26.21 21.41
CA LEU A 287 -8.03 -26.37 22.70
C LEU A 287 -8.72 -25.56 23.81
N MET A 288 -9.13 -24.33 23.52
CA MET A 288 -9.81 -23.47 24.49
C MET A 288 -11.19 -24.00 24.88
N ARG A 289 -11.91 -24.57 23.91
CA ARG A 289 -13.20 -25.23 24.16
C ARG A 289 -13.04 -26.47 25.03
N LEU A 290 -12.03 -27.29 24.76
CA LEU A 290 -11.71 -28.47 25.60
C LEU A 290 -11.38 -28.07 27.04
N LYS A 291 -10.71 -26.92 27.25
CA LYS A 291 -10.40 -26.38 28.57
C LYS A 291 -11.57 -25.62 29.24
N GLY A 292 -12.73 -25.51 28.58
CA GLY A 292 -13.92 -24.88 29.17
C GLY A 292 -13.89 -23.35 29.24
N TYR A 293 -13.07 -22.67 28.43
CA TYR A 293 -13.08 -21.21 28.37
C TYR A 293 -14.41 -20.68 27.78
N SER A 294 -14.83 -19.49 28.21
CA SER A 294 -16.01 -18.80 27.68
C SER A 294 -15.63 -17.78 26.62
N LEU A 295 -16.29 -17.86 25.45
CA LEU A 295 -16.12 -16.88 24.38
C LEU A 295 -16.49 -15.46 24.82
N SER A 296 -17.50 -15.28 25.68
CA SER A 296 -17.92 -13.94 26.15
C SER A 296 -16.81 -13.26 26.99
N VAL A 297 -16.09 -14.05 27.78
CA VAL A 297 -14.93 -13.59 28.56
C VAL A 297 -13.79 -13.24 27.61
N CYS A 298 -13.50 -14.09 26.62
CA CYS A 298 -12.50 -13.80 25.58
C CYS A 298 -12.81 -12.49 24.85
N MET A 299 -14.06 -12.26 24.44
CA MET A 299 -14.47 -10.99 23.80
C MET A 299 -14.25 -9.78 24.72
N THR A 300 -14.50 -9.93 26.03
CA THR A 300 -14.22 -8.85 26.98
C THR A 300 -12.72 -8.54 27.06
N LEU A 301 -11.90 -9.59 27.14
CA LEU A 301 -10.44 -9.48 27.14
C LEU A 301 -9.90 -8.90 25.83
N ALA A 302 -10.51 -9.22 24.68
CA ALA A 302 -10.17 -8.62 23.40
C ALA A 302 -10.34 -7.09 23.45
N GLY A 303 -11.51 -6.61 23.91
CA GLY A 303 -11.76 -5.18 24.05
C GLY A 303 -10.77 -4.48 24.99
N ILE A 304 -10.47 -5.11 26.13
CA ILE A 304 -9.43 -4.62 27.07
C ILE A 304 -8.06 -4.53 26.39
N SER A 305 -7.65 -5.59 25.67
CA SER A 305 -6.35 -5.61 24.98
C SER A 305 -6.24 -4.58 23.85
N ILE A 306 -7.35 -4.29 23.14
CA ILE A 306 -7.40 -3.23 22.12
C ILE A 306 -7.16 -1.87 22.78
N LEU A 307 -7.81 -1.59 23.93
CA LEU A 307 -7.63 -0.35 24.67
C LEU A 307 -6.17 -0.17 25.12
N LEU A 308 -5.56 -1.21 25.67
CA LEU A 308 -4.17 -1.19 26.14
C LEU A 308 -3.14 -1.12 25.00
N ALA A 309 -3.43 -1.73 23.84
CA ALA A 309 -2.56 -1.66 22.68
C ALA A 309 -2.61 -0.29 21.99
N THR A 310 -3.70 0.47 22.13
CA THR A 310 -3.92 1.72 21.39
C THR A 310 -2.81 2.75 21.60
N PRO A 311 -2.38 3.11 22.84
CA PRO A 311 -1.29 4.07 23.05
C PRO A 311 0.05 3.59 22.49
N ILE A 312 0.30 2.27 22.54
CA ILE A 312 1.54 1.66 22.02
C ILE A 312 1.57 1.77 20.49
N ILE A 313 0.45 1.48 19.82
CA ILE A 313 0.33 1.62 18.36
C ILE A 313 0.35 3.08 17.94
N GLU A 314 -0.25 3.98 18.72
CA GLU A 314 -0.21 5.43 18.46
C GLU A 314 1.23 5.94 18.38
N ARG A 315 2.09 5.43 19.27
CA ARG A 315 3.51 5.78 19.38
C ARG A 315 4.44 4.69 18.86
N PHE A 316 3.99 3.93 17.87
CA PHE A 316 4.80 2.85 17.31
C PHE A 316 6.12 3.34 16.72
N ASP A 317 6.22 4.63 16.36
CA ASP A 317 7.45 5.29 15.95
C ASP A 317 8.58 5.20 17.00
N LEU A 318 8.25 5.17 18.30
CA LEU A 318 9.22 4.94 19.38
C LEU A 318 9.86 3.55 19.32
N LEU A 319 9.10 2.55 18.88
CA LEU A 319 9.54 1.15 18.84
C LEU A 319 10.26 0.85 17.53
N ALA A 320 9.80 1.46 16.43
CA ALA A 320 10.29 1.22 15.09
C ALA A 320 11.66 1.87 14.80
N HIS A 321 12.20 2.71 15.70
CA HIS A 321 13.46 3.43 15.49
C HIS A 321 14.74 2.56 15.61
N THR A 322 14.61 1.23 15.61
CA THR A 322 15.78 0.35 15.56
C THR A 322 16.31 0.32 14.13
N ASN A 323 17.51 0.88 13.89
CA ASN A 323 18.16 0.87 12.58
C ASN A 323 19.17 -0.28 12.52
N SER A 324 19.03 -1.14 11.50
CA SER A 324 20.01 -2.14 11.11
C SER A 324 20.51 -1.85 9.70
N ASN A 325 21.83 -1.95 9.49
CA ASN A 325 22.44 -1.82 8.17
C ASN A 325 22.11 -3.01 7.24
N MET A 326 21.38 -4.02 7.72
CA MET A 326 20.96 -5.17 6.91
C MET A 326 19.45 -5.10 6.63
N PRO A 327 19.03 -4.81 5.37
CA PRO A 327 17.65 -4.84 4.89
C PRO A 327 16.73 -5.93 5.47
N ALA A 328 17.17 -7.18 5.42
CA ALA A 328 16.38 -8.32 5.87
C ALA A 328 16.18 -8.34 7.40
N ILE A 329 17.17 -7.87 8.17
CA ILE A 329 17.08 -7.76 9.63
C ILE A 329 16.13 -6.62 10.00
N GLN A 330 16.25 -5.48 9.31
CA GLN A 330 15.34 -4.33 9.49
C GLN A 330 13.88 -4.74 9.28
N PHE A 331 13.61 -5.43 8.17
CA PHE A 331 12.29 -5.99 7.88
C PHE A 331 11.80 -6.93 8.98
N MET A 332 12.66 -7.86 9.42
CA MET A 332 12.29 -8.84 10.44
C MET A 332 11.99 -8.17 11.79
N ASN A 333 12.71 -7.11 12.14
CA ASN A 333 12.43 -6.28 13.32
C ASN A 333 11.07 -5.59 13.21
N TRP A 334 10.78 -4.95 12.07
CA TRP A 334 9.48 -4.32 11.83
C TRP A 334 8.34 -5.32 11.93
N PHE A 335 8.48 -6.49 11.30
CA PHE A 335 7.51 -7.56 11.38
C PHE A 335 7.33 -8.05 12.81
N ALA A 336 8.41 -8.36 13.52
CA ALA A 336 8.35 -8.85 14.89
C ALA A 336 7.68 -7.85 15.84
N LEU A 337 8.00 -6.55 15.71
CA LEU A 337 7.41 -5.49 16.53
C LEU A 337 5.93 -5.28 16.20
N SER A 338 5.55 -5.20 14.91
CA SER A 338 4.15 -5.08 14.50
C SER A 338 3.35 -6.29 14.96
N PHE A 339 3.88 -7.51 14.80
CA PHE A 339 3.25 -8.73 15.27
C PHE A 339 3.11 -8.74 16.80
N LEU A 340 4.15 -8.39 17.55
CA LEU A 340 4.10 -8.36 19.02
C LEU A 340 2.96 -7.47 19.54
N VAL A 341 2.83 -6.26 18.98
CA VAL A 341 1.84 -5.29 19.44
C VAL A 341 0.42 -5.64 18.98
N THR A 342 0.25 -6.19 17.78
CA THR A 342 -1.07 -6.50 17.21
C THR A 342 -1.58 -7.90 17.57
N SER A 343 -0.69 -8.84 17.88
CA SER A 343 -1.05 -10.26 17.97
C SER A 343 -2.02 -10.56 19.10
N VAL A 344 -1.84 -10.00 20.29
CA VAL A 344 -2.74 -10.24 21.43
C VAL A 344 -4.18 -9.81 21.11
N PRO A 345 -4.46 -8.52 20.79
CA PRO A 345 -5.83 -8.09 20.51
C PRO A 345 -6.47 -8.81 19.32
N ILE A 346 -5.71 -9.02 18.23
CA ILE A 346 -6.24 -9.68 17.02
C ILE A 346 -6.46 -11.18 17.23
N THR A 347 -5.58 -11.86 17.97
CA THR A 347 -5.76 -13.29 18.26
C THR A 347 -7.00 -13.49 19.11
N VAL A 348 -7.22 -12.67 20.15
CA VAL A 348 -8.36 -12.85 21.06
C VAL A 348 -9.69 -12.49 20.39
N ILE A 349 -9.77 -11.39 19.62
CA ILE A 349 -10.99 -11.07 18.85
C ILE A 349 -11.23 -12.08 17.72
N GLY A 350 -10.16 -12.58 17.10
CA GLY A 350 -10.18 -13.58 16.04
C GLY A 350 -10.70 -14.95 16.44
N LEU A 351 -10.86 -15.22 17.75
CA LEU A 351 -11.51 -16.44 18.25
C LEU A 351 -12.98 -16.50 17.85
N GLY A 352 -13.65 -15.35 17.69
CA GLY A 352 -15.11 -15.28 17.55
C GLY A 352 -15.69 -16.09 16.40
N LEU A 353 -15.28 -15.78 15.16
CA LEU A 353 -15.82 -16.47 13.98
C LEU A 353 -15.55 -17.99 14.01
N PRO A 354 -14.31 -18.48 14.18
CA PRO A 354 -14.05 -19.92 14.17
C PRO A 354 -14.75 -20.67 15.31
N TRP A 355 -14.90 -20.03 16.48
CA TRP A 355 -15.63 -20.60 17.62
C TRP A 355 -17.11 -20.80 17.30
N ILE A 356 -17.77 -19.78 16.72
CA ILE A 356 -19.17 -19.87 16.34
C ILE A 356 -19.38 -20.86 15.18
N LEU A 357 -18.45 -20.93 14.23
CA LEU A 357 -18.50 -21.91 13.13
C LEU A 357 -18.41 -23.37 13.62
N ASP A 358 -17.53 -23.66 14.58
CA ASP A 358 -17.40 -25.00 15.18
C ASP A 358 -18.66 -25.41 15.98
N ASN A 359 -19.53 -24.47 16.36
CA ASN A 359 -20.83 -24.78 17.00
C ASN A 359 -21.92 -25.15 15.99
N GLN A 360 -21.69 -24.96 14.69
CA GLN A 360 -22.71 -25.18 13.69
C GLN A 360 -22.56 -26.52 12.98
N TYR A 361 -23.71 -27.00 12.50
CA TYR A 361 -23.83 -28.30 11.88
C TYR A 361 -24.49 -28.28 10.49
N SER A 362 -24.60 -27.11 9.86
CA SER A 362 -25.29 -26.96 8.57
C SER A 362 -24.47 -26.08 7.64
N ALA A 363 -24.32 -26.51 6.38
CA ALA A 363 -23.68 -25.70 5.33
C ALA A 363 -24.36 -24.34 5.16
N LYS A 364 -25.68 -24.25 5.31
CA LYS A 364 -26.42 -22.98 5.29
C LYS A 364 -25.98 -22.05 6.41
N ARG A 365 -25.80 -22.59 7.63
CA ARG A 365 -25.40 -21.78 8.79
C ARG A 365 -23.95 -21.32 8.69
N TRP A 366 -23.03 -22.18 8.25
CA TRP A 366 -21.65 -21.77 7.97
C TRP A 366 -21.59 -20.65 6.92
N GLY A 367 -22.35 -20.80 5.82
CA GLY A 367 -22.44 -19.79 4.78
C GLY A 367 -22.98 -18.45 5.28
N ILE A 368 -24.08 -18.45 6.05
CA ILE A 368 -24.66 -17.20 6.60
C ILE A 368 -23.71 -16.54 7.59
N LEU A 369 -23.12 -17.28 8.53
CA LEU A 369 -22.25 -16.70 9.54
C LEU A 369 -20.98 -16.12 8.91
N TYR A 370 -20.34 -16.85 8.00
CA TYR A 370 -19.20 -16.32 7.25
C TYR A 370 -19.59 -15.10 6.42
N GLY A 371 -20.72 -15.14 5.70
CA GLY A 371 -21.22 -14.01 4.93
C GLY A 371 -21.47 -12.76 5.78
N VAL A 372 -22.06 -12.92 6.97
CA VAL A 372 -22.26 -11.83 7.96
C VAL A 372 -20.93 -11.25 8.42
N ASN A 373 -19.93 -12.10 8.70
CA ASN A 373 -18.59 -11.65 9.05
C ASN A 373 -17.96 -10.84 7.93
N THR A 374 -18.03 -11.35 6.70
CA THR A 374 -17.39 -10.75 5.54
C THR A 374 -18.03 -9.40 5.20
N ILE A 375 -19.36 -9.29 5.21
CA ILE A 375 -20.02 -7.99 4.95
C ILE A 375 -19.78 -7.00 6.10
N SER A 376 -19.74 -7.46 7.35
CA SER A 376 -19.44 -6.57 8.48
C SER A 376 -18.00 -6.08 8.45
N SER A 377 -17.05 -6.92 8.00
CA SER A 377 -15.67 -6.53 7.72
C SER A 377 -15.55 -5.44 6.63
N VAL A 378 -16.31 -5.56 5.54
CA VAL A 378 -16.40 -4.48 4.52
C VAL A 378 -16.91 -3.19 5.14
N LEU A 379 -18.02 -3.26 5.88
CA LEU A 379 -18.59 -2.11 6.57
C LEU A 379 -17.60 -1.50 7.56
N GLY A 380 -16.85 -2.32 8.31
CA GLY A 380 -15.81 -1.90 9.23
C GLY A 380 -14.70 -1.12 8.54
N SER A 381 -14.17 -1.64 7.44
CA SER A 381 -13.11 -0.97 6.66
C SER A 381 -13.55 0.38 6.08
N ILE A 382 -14.75 0.44 5.48
CA ILE A 382 -15.31 1.67 4.90
C ILE A 382 -15.61 2.70 5.99
N MET A 383 -16.25 2.26 7.08
CA MET A 383 -16.59 3.12 8.21
C MET A 383 -15.34 3.69 8.88
N ALA A 384 -14.28 2.88 9.04
CA ALA A 384 -13.00 3.36 9.55
C ALA A 384 -12.38 4.42 8.63
N ALA A 385 -12.19 4.11 7.34
CA ALA A 385 -11.49 4.99 6.40
C ALA A 385 -12.23 6.30 6.10
N TRP A 386 -13.56 6.26 5.95
CA TRP A 386 -14.34 7.39 5.42
C TRP A 386 -15.16 8.14 6.46
N VAL A 387 -15.38 7.56 7.65
CA VAL A 387 -16.23 8.16 8.69
C VAL A 387 -15.46 8.35 9.99
N LEU A 388 -14.96 7.29 10.60
CA LEU A 388 -14.37 7.35 11.95
C LEU A 388 -13.03 8.07 11.95
N LEU A 389 -12.08 7.71 11.08
CA LEU A 389 -10.78 8.38 11.04
C LEU A 389 -10.91 9.88 10.71
N PRO A 390 -11.64 10.30 9.66
CA PRO A 390 -11.75 11.73 9.35
C PRO A 390 -12.50 12.55 10.41
N SER A 391 -13.43 11.96 11.17
CA SER A 391 -14.28 12.70 12.13
C SER A 391 -13.72 12.75 13.55
N ILE A 392 -13.15 11.63 14.04
CA ILE A 392 -12.73 11.49 15.44
C ILE A 392 -11.27 11.06 15.58
N GLY A 393 -10.60 10.72 14.47
CA GLY A 393 -9.20 10.31 14.44
C GLY A 393 -8.94 8.89 14.93
N PHE A 394 -7.70 8.46 14.74
CA PHE A 394 -7.19 7.12 15.09
C PHE A 394 -7.52 6.65 16.52
N THR A 395 -7.13 7.46 17.52
CA THR A 395 -7.14 7.04 18.92
C THR A 395 -8.56 6.77 19.42
N ARG A 396 -9.48 7.70 19.14
CA ARG A 396 -10.90 7.57 19.51
C ARG A 396 -11.58 6.44 18.76
N THR A 397 -11.25 6.24 17.48
CA THR A 397 -11.75 5.10 16.69
C THR A 397 -11.39 3.78 17.37
N SER A 398 -10.13 3.60 17.76
CA SER A 398 -9.66 2.39 18.43
C SER A 398 -10.32 2.19 19.80
N TRP A 399 -10.54 3.27 20.57
CA TRP A 399 -11.23 3.20 21.85
C TRP A 399 -12.70 2.80 21.73
N ILE A 400 -13.43 3.41 20.78
CA ILE A 400 -14.85 3.08 20.56
C ILE A 400 -14.98 1.60 20.19
N ILE A 401 -14.11 1.10 19.32
CA ILE A 401 -14.09 -0.32 18.96
C ILE A 401 -13.76 -1.19 20.18
N GLY A 402 -12.71 -0.86 20.94
CA GLY A 402 -12.31 -1.60 22.14
C GLY A 402 -13.42 -1.66 23.20
N VAL A 403 -14.09 -0.53 23.47
CA VAL A 403 -15.23 -0.44 24.38
C VAL A 403 -16.40 -1.26 23.85
N ALA A 404 -16.77 -1.13 22.57
CA ALA A 404 -17.88 -1.89 21.99
C ALA A 404 -17.68 -3.41 22.11
N VAL A 405 -16.47 -3.88 21.75
CA VAL A 405 -16.08 -5.30 21.87
C VAL A 405 -16.13 -5.76 23.33
N ALA A 406 -15.59 -4.96 24.26
CA ALA A 406 -15.62 -5.27 25.68
C ALA A 406 -17.06 -5.34 26.24
N SER A 407 -17.89 -4.37 25.89
CA SER A 407 -19.29 -4.28 26.33
C SER A 407 -20.11 -5.48 25.86
N ILE A 408 -19.93 -5.92 24.60
CA ILE A 408 -20.65 -7.09 24.07
C ILE A 408 -20.22 -8.36 24.81
N GLY A 409 -18.92 -8.54 25.07
CA GLY A 409 -18.43 -9.64 25.90
C GLY A 409 -19.03 -9.65 27.31
N LEU A 410 -19.10 -8.49 27.96
CA LEU A 410 -19.69 -8.34 29.30
C LEU A 410 -21.19 -8.63 29.31
N ILE A 411 -21.95 -8.12 28.33
CA ILE A 411 -23.39 -8.33 28.20
C ILE A 411 -23.69 -9.82 28.03
N LEU A 412 -22.90 -10.53 27.23
CA LEU A 412 -23.08 -11.96 26.95
C LEU A 412 -22.52 -12.90 28.02
N THR A 413 -21.81 -12.37 29.02
CA THR A 413 -21.30 -13.16 30.15
C THR A 413 -22.43 -13.53 31.11
N THR A 414 -22.54 -14.82 31.44
CA THR A 414 -23.64 -15.40 32.22
C THR A 414 -23.69 -14.87 33.67
N PRO A 415 -24.87 -14.84 34.31
CA PRO A 415 -25.04 -14.35 35.68
C PRO A 415 -24.24 -15.13 36.74
N GLU A 416 -24.00 -16.42 36.51
CA GLU A 416 -23.19 -17.29 37.37
C GLU A 416 -21.75 -16.75 37.54
N LEU A 417 -21.29 -15.92 36.60
CA LEU A 417 -19.98 -15.29 36.59
C LEU A 417 -20.00 -13.84 37.11
N ASN A 418 -21.02 -13.40 37.86
CA ASN A 418 -21.17 -11.99 38.28
C ASN A 418 -19.93 -11.39 38.98
N LYS A 419 -19.22 -12.15 39.84
CA LYS A 419 -17.96 -11.68 40.45
C LYS A 419 -16.86 -11.45 39.41
N LEU A 420 -16.75 -12.35 38.42
CA LEU A 420 -15.81 -12.20 37.31
C LEU A 420 -16.22 -11.06 36.38
N LYS A 421 -17.51 -10.92 36.09
CA LYS A 421 -18.09 -9.83 35.29
C LYS A 421 -17.79 -8.47 35.89
N LEU A 422 -17.90 -8.31 37.21
CA LEU A 422 -17.50 -7.09 37.91
C LEU A 422 -15.99 -6.83 37.77
N LYS A 423 -15.14 -7.84 37.96
CA LYS A 423 -13.68 -7.71 37.77
C LYS A 423 -13.34 -7.28 36.34
N LEU A 424 -13.95 -7.92 35.34
CA LEU A 424 -13.76 -7.59 33.93
C LEU A 424 -14.24 -6.16 33.60
N LEU A 425 -15.37 -5.73 34.16
CA LEU A 425 -15.86 -4.36 34.01
C LEU A 425 -14.85 -3.35 34.60
N LEU A 426 -14.38 -3.59 35.82
CA LEU A 426 -13.37 -2.73 36.46
C LEU A 426 -12.05 -2.71 35.67
N SER A 427 -11.62 -3.87 35.14
CA SER A 427 -10.45 -3.94 34.25
C SER A 427 -10.64 -3.18 32.94
N ALA A 428 -11.84 -3.21 32.35
CA ALA A 428 -12.15 -2.44 31.14
C ALA A 428 -12.16 -0.93 31.41
N ILE A 429 -12.72 -0.50 32.55
CA ILE A 429 -12.69 0.90 32.97
C ILE A 429 -11.25 1.35 33.23
N LEU A 430 -10.45 0.54 33.92
CA LEU A 430 -9.03 0.83 34.16
C LEU A 430 -8.24 0.90 32.85
N ALA A 431 -8.46 -0.04 31.93
CA ALA A 431 -7.80 -0.06 30.63
C ALA A 431 -8.16 1.18 29.79
N LEU A 432 -9.43 1.62 29.81
CA LEU A 432 -9.84 2.87 29.18
C LEU A 432 -9.18 4.07 29.85
N GLY A 433 -9.11 4.10 31.18
CA GLY A 433 -8.41 5.15 31.94
C GLY A 433 -6.93 5.24 31.56
N ILE A 434 -6.24 4.10 31.49
CA ILE A 434 -4.85 4.02 31.01
C ILE A 434 -4.76 4.54 29.57
N ALA A 435 -5.62 4.06 28.67
CA ALA A 435 -5.60 4.47 27.27
C ALA A 435 -5.75 6.00 27.11
N VAL A 436 -6.64 6.61 27.89
CA VAL A 436 -6.85 8.07 27.90
C VAL A 436 -5.67 8.82 28.51
N VAL A 437 -5.12 8.35 29.63
CA VAL A 437 -3.97 9.00 30.30
C VAL A 437 -2.72 8.98 29.43
N PHE A 438 -2.52 7.92 28.65
CA PHE A 438 -1.37 7.76 27.76
C PHE A 438 -1.65 8.20 26.30
N GLU A 439 -2.77 8.88 26.02
CA GLU A 439 -3.01 9.49 24.70
C GLU A 439 -1.95 10.57 24.44
N SER A 440 -1.18 10.39 23.36
CA SER A 440 -0.08 11.29 23.00
C SER A 440 -0.48 12.39 22.00
N GLY A 441 -1.61 12.22 21.31
CA GLY A 441 -2.09 13.09 20.24
C GLY A 441 -1.36 12.89 18.90
N VAL A 442 -0.28 12.10 18.88
CA VAL A 442 0.50 11.79 17.66
C VAL A 442 -0.33 11.00 16.66
N GLY A 443 -1.31 10.22 17.12
CA GLY A 443 -2.24 9.50 16.26
C GLY A 443 -3.07 10.41 15.35
N ARG A 444 -3.30 11.67 15.75
CA ARG A 444 -4.09 12.64 14.96
C ARG A 444 -3.22 13.48 14.03
N THR A 445 -2.05 13.89 14.50
CA THR A 445 -1.20 14.82 13.75
C THR A 445 -0.17 14.11 12.88
N ARG A 446 0.13 12.85 13.18
CA ARG A 446 1.18 12.04 12.56
C ARG A 446 2.56 12.70 12.58
N VAL A 447 2.78 13.66 13.47
CA VAL A 447 4.09 14.26 13.70
C VAL A 447 4.88 13.37 14.66
N GLN A 448 5.60 12.42 14.06
CA GLN A 448 6.41 11.41 14.75
C GLN A 448 7.73 11.97 15.30
N ILE A 449 8.44 11.16 16.08
CA ILE A 449 9.70 11.56 16.72
C ILE A 449 10.74 11.99 15.71
N HIS A 450 10.92 11.28 14.61
CA HIS A 450 11.91 11.65 13.58
C HIS A 450 11.66 13.04 12.99
N VAL A 451 10.41 13.49 13.00
CA VAL A 451 10.03 14.85 12.60
C VAL A 451 10.27 15.83 13.76
N LYS A 452 9.99 15.43 15.01
CA LYS A 452 10.20 16.26 16.21
C LYS A 452 11.67 16.49 16.56
N GLU A 453 12.50 15.47 16.39
CA GLU A 453 13.96 15.46 16.62
C GLU A 453 14.76 15.82 15.38
N ALA A 454 14.08 16.24 14.29
CA ALA A 454 14.76 16.90 13.18
C ALA A 454 15.62 18.06 13.75
N PRO A 455 16.78 18.39 13.13
CA PRO A 455 17.82 19.26 13.70
C PRO A 455 17.31 20.60 14.27
N ASP A 456 16.13 21.04 13.84
CA ASP A 456 15.48 22.28 14.20
C ASP A 456 14.13 22.07 14.93
N ASN A 457 14.07 21.26 16.01
CA ASN A 457 12.94 21.04 16.94
C ASN A 457 11.61 21.76 16.58
N ILE A 458 10.53 21.01 16.32
CA ILE A 458 9.23 21.60 15.96
C ILE A 458 8.73 22.58 17.05
N VAL A 459 8.34 23.80 16.65
CA VAL A 459 7.66 24.79 17.53
C VAL A 459 6.21 24.43 17.73
N SER A 460 5.52 24.15 16.63
CA SER A 460 4.06 24.04 16.63
C SER A 460 3.53 23.32 15.40
N ILE A 461 2.36 22.73 15.58
CA ILE A 461 1.54 22.16 14.52
C ILE A 461 0.57 23.26 14.10
N VAL A 462 0.73 23.77 12.87
CA VAL A 462 -0.01 24.93 12.35
C VAL A 462 -1.38 24.52 11.85
N ALA A 463 -1.44 23.38 11.16
CA ALA A 463 -2.67 22.82 10.62
C ALA A 463 -2.53 21.30 10.50
N SER A 464 -3.64 20.57 10.65
CA SER A 464 -3.66 19.12 10.50
C SER A 464 -5.03 18.70 9.98
N THR A 465 -5.04 17.78 9.03
CA THR A 465 -6.27 17.17 8.53
C THR A 465 -6.05 15.71 8.23
N GLU A 466 -6.98 14.86 8.65
CA GLU A 466 -6.96 13.42 8.40
C GLU A 466 -8.00 13.11 7.32
N GLY A 467 -7.53 12.56 6.20
CA GLY A 467 -8.38 12.14 5.09
C GLY A 467 -8.32 10.64 4.82
N PRO A 468 -9.16 10.13 3.90
CA PRO A 468 -9.15 8.72 3.51
C PRO A 468 -7.81 8.29 2.87
N ASP A 469 -7.15 9.18 2.12
CA ASP A 469 -5.89 8.88 1.44
C ASP A 469 -4.66 9.01 2.36
N ALA A 470 -4.57 10.07 3.16
CA ALA A 470 -3.47 10.34 4.10
C ALA A 470 -3.84 11.39 5.16
N THR A 471 -3.08 11.42 6.25
CA THR A 471 -3.00 12.57 7.16
C THR A 471 -2.02 13.58 6.60
N VAL A 472 -2.46 14.83 6.48
CA VAL A 472 -1.65 15.95 6.00
C VAL A 472 -1.54 16.99 7.12
N THR A 473 -0.31 17.34 7.47
CA THR A 473 -0.01 18.23 8.59
C THR A 473 1.00 19.29 8.17
N VAL A 474 0.77 20.53 8.59
CA VAL A 474 1.73 21.63 8.44
C VAL A 474 2.39 21.86 9.79
N VAL A 475 3.72 21.73 9.84
CA VAL A 475 4.53 21.98 11.03
C VAL A 475 5.42 23.20 10.83
N GLU A 476 5.77 23.89 11.91
CA GLU A 476 6.72 25.01 11.90
C GLU A 476 7.92 24.70 12.81
N PHE A 477 9.14 24.80 12.28
CA PHE A 477 10.41 24.51 12.97
C PHE A 477 10.97 25.70 13.76
N SER A 478 11.67 25.44 14.86
CA SER A 478 12.00 26.46 15.89
C SER A 478 13.11 27.41 15.53
N LYS A 479 14.16 26.89 14.91
CA LYS A 479 15.35 27.67 14.60
C LYS A 479 15.12 28.63 13.43
N ASN A 480 14.41 28.14 12.41
CA ASN A 480 14.32 28.84 11.12
C ASN A 480 12.90 29.32 10.80
N ARG A 481 11.88 29.03 11.61
CA ARG A 481 10.46 29.31 11.25
C ARG A 481 10.06 28.74 9.88
N GLU A 482 10.78 27.71 9.45
CA GLU A 482 10.50 26.96 8.23
C GLU A 482 9.21 26.16 8.43
N ARG A 483 8.38 26.14 7.39
CA ARG A 483 7.16 25.33 7.39
C ARG A 483 7.35 24.10 6.54
N ALA A 484 6.99 22.94 7.06
CA ALA A 484 7.01 21.70 6.31
C ALA A 484 5.61 21.12 6.14
N LEU A 485 5.39 20.53 4.98
CA LEU A 485 4.26 19.66 4.70
C LEU A 485 4.65 18.24 5.07
N VAL A 486 3.96 17.68 6.06
CA VAL A 486 4.14 16.31 6.53
C VAL A 486 2.96 15.49 6.03
N ILE A 487 3.23 14.39 5.31
CA ILE A 487 2.22 13.47 4.78
C ILE A 487 2.49 12.09 5.39
N ASP A 488 1.53 11.55 6.15
CA ASP A 488 1.64 10.28 6.88
C ASP A 488 3.00 10.15 7.60
N GLY A 489 3.42 11.21 8.31
CA GLY A 489 4.66 11.23 9.10
C GLY A 489 5.96 11.48 8.33
N PHE A 490 5.92 11.52 7.00
CA PHE A 490 7.07 11.88 6.16
C PHE A 490 7.09 13.36 5.83
N ILE A 491 8.24 14.03 5.97
CA ILE A 491 8.44 15.42 5.51
C ILE A 491 8.50 15.40 3.98
N ALA A 492 7.36 15.66 3.34
CA ALA A 492 7.23 15.61 1.88
C ALA A 492 8.02 16.74 1.20
N THR A 493 7.90 17.95 1.75
CA THR A 493 8.52 19.16 1.22
C THR A 493 8.44 20.24 2.30
N SER A 494 9.32 21.22 2.22
CA SER A 494 9.34 22.36 3.11
C SER A 494 9.42 23.68 2.36
N GLN A 495 9.20 24.76 3.11
CA GLN A 495 9.38 26.12 2.64
C GLN A 495 10.19 26.89 3.70
N PRO A 496 11.39 27.40 3.34
CA PRO A 496 12.13 28.29 4.22
C PRO A 496 11.35 29.60 4.48
N PRO A 497 11.64 30.31 5.58
CA PRO A 497 11.05 31.63 5.84
C PRO A 497 11.41 32.61 4.71
N LYS A 498 10.56 33.61 4.45
CA LYS A 498 10.77 34.63 3.38
C LYS A 498 12.12 35.35 3.41
N LYS A 499 12.79 35.43 4.56
CA LYS A 499 14.13 36.05 4.70
C LYS A 499 15.29 35.12 4.30
N MET A 500 15.02 33.83 4.13
CA MET A 500 15.97 32.79 3.72
C MET A 500 15.40 32.00 2.52
N GLU A 501 14.63 32.65 1.64
CA GLU A 501 14.01 32.02 0.46
C GLU A 501 15.03 31.41 -0.52
N SER A 502 16.32 31.67 -0.30
CA SER A 502 17.48 31.02 -0.93
C SER A 502 18.04 29.82 -0.14
N ALA A 503 17.27 29.20 0.75
CA ALA A 503 17.74 28.04 1.50
C ALA A 503 17.97 26.83 0.57
N LEU A 504 19.10 26.16 0.77
CA LEU A 504 19.68 25.12 -0.11
C LEU A 504 18.76 23.92 -0.39
N SER A 505 17.81 23.61 0.50
CA SER A 505 17.04 22.34 0.49
C SER A 505 15.81 22.32 -0.42
N THR A 506 15.27 23.47 -0.86
CA THR A 506 14.01 23.54 -1.63
C THR A 506 14.18 24.15 -3.02
N GLN A 507 15.40 24.56 -3.39
CA GLN A 507 15.67 25.26 -4.65
C GLN A 507 15.42 24.40 -5.89
N TYR A 508 15.63 23.09 -5.81
CA TYR A 508 15.37 22.20 -6.95
C TYR A 508 13.91 22.23 -7.41
N MET A 509 12.95 22.49 -6.52
CA MET A 509 11.52 22.59 -6.87
C MET A 509 11.28 23.73 -7.86
N LEU A 510 12.02 24.83 -7.72
CA LEU A 510 11.96 25.94 -8.66
C LEU A 510 12.56 25.53 -10.01
N TRP A 511 13.63 24.75 -10.02
CA TRP A 511 14.22 24.21 -11.24
C TRP A 511 13.35 23.16 -11.92
N MET A 512 12.63 22.33 -11.17
CA MET A 512 11.61 21.41 -11.69
C MET A 512 10.55 22.17 -12.50
N GLY A 513 10.25 23.43 -12.16
CA GLY A 513 9.36 24.28 -12.94
C GLY A 513 10.06 25.07 -14.06
N HIS A 514 11.18 25.73 -13.77
CA HIS A 514 11.86 26.60 -14.73
C HIS A 514 12.56 25.85 -15.87
N LEU A 515 13.29 24.76 -15.58
CA LEU A 515 14.09 24.05 -16.60
C LEU A 515 13.28 23.57 -17.81
N PRO A 516 12.16 22.82 -17.65
CA PRO A 516 11.42 22.36 -18.81
C PRO A 516 10.79 23.52 -19.60
N MET A 517 10.38 24.59 -18.90
CA MET A 517 9.88 25.80 -19.54
C MET A 517 10.99 26.50 -20.36
N LEU A 518 12.21 26.58 -19.84
CA LEU A 518 13.36 27.21 -20.51
C LEU A 518 13.86 26.43 -21.73
N LEU A 519 13.77 25.10 -21.68
CA LEU A 519 14.11 24.24 -22.81
C LEU A 519 13.08 24.32 -23.94
N HIS A 520 11.81 24.56 -23.60
CA HIS A 520 10.78 24.76 -24.60
C HIS A 520 10.85 26.20 -25.18
N PRO A 521 10.80 26.39 -26.52
CA PRO A 521 10.91 27.72 -27.11
C PRO A 521 9.74 28.66 -26.74
N ASP A 522 8.50 28.16 -26.77
CA ASP A 522 7.27 28.93 -26.46
C ASP A 522 6.19 28.04 -25.81
N PRO A 523 6.30 27.69 -24.52
CA PRO A 523 5.39 26.75 -23.86
C PRO A 523 4.06 27.44 -23.52
N LYS A 524 2.95 26.93 -24.06
CA LYS A 524 1.60 27.49 -23.86
C LYS A 524 0.78 26.69 -22.86
N LYS A 525 0.87 25.36 -22.93
CA LYS A 525 0.13 24.44 -22.05
C LYS A 525 1.09 23.64 -21.18
N ALA A 526 1.03 23.85 -19.88
CA ALA A 526 1.85 23.14 -18.92
C ALA A 526 1.01 22.23 -18.00
N LEU A 527 1.58 21.10 -17.62
CA LEU A 527 1.04 20.16 -16.65
C LEU A 527 2.06 19.98 -15.51
N VAL A 528 1.58 20.12 -14.27
CA VAL A 528 2.31 19.78 -13.05
C VAL A 528 1.59 18.59 -12.39
N ILE A 529 2.30 17.48 -12.19
CA ILE A 529 1.81 16.33 -11.42
C ILE A 529 2.49 16.34 -10.06
N CYS A 530 1.67 16.23 -9.00
CA CYS A 530 1.99 16.44 -7.59
C CYS A 530 2.17 17.93 -7.23
N PHE A 531 1.35 18.44 -6.31
CA PHE A 531 1.34 19.86 -5.94
C PHE A 531 2.35 20.18 -4.83
N GLY A 532 2.42 19.33 -3.80
CA GLY A 532 3.25 19.57 -2.62
C GLY A 532 2.94 20.91 -1.96
N THR A 533 3.93 21.79 -1.83
CA THR A 533 3.76 23.16 -1.33
C THR A 533 3.36 24.17 -2.41
N GLY A 534 3.36 23.78 -3.69
CA GLY A 534 3.03 24.62 -4.84
C GLY A 534 4.20 25.40 -5.43
N GLN A 535 5.44 25.20 -4.96
CA GLN A 535 6.64 25.89 -5.45
C GLN A 535 6.93 25.60 -6.93
N THR A 536 6.94 24.32 -7.31
CA THR A 536 7.12 23.88 -8.71
C THR A 536 6.03 24.45 -9.61
N ALA A 537 4.78 24.41 -9.17
CA ALA A 537 3.66 24.99 -9.91
C ALA A 537 3.78 26.51 -10.06
N ASN A 538 4.23 27.21 -9.01
CA ASN A 538 4.45 28.65 -9.08
C ASN A 538 5.62 29.02 -10.02
N ALA A 539 6.71 28.25 -10.03
CA ALA A 539 7.81 28.43 -10.98
C ALA A 539 7.33 28.30 -12.44
N VAL A 540 6.51 27.29 -12.74
CA VAL A 540 5.86 27.14 -14.05
C VAL A 540 4.94 28.32 -14.37
N ARG A 541 4.11 28.75 -13.41
CA ARG A 541 3.20 29.91 -13.57
C ARG A 541 3.95 31.20 -13.89
N ARG A 542 5.11 31.42 -13.27
CA ARG A 542 5.97 32.60 -13.51
C ARG A 542 6.53 32.64 -14.93
N GLU A 543 6.77 31.47 -15.55
CA GLU A 543 7.11 31.34 -16.99
C GLU A 543 5.96 31.67 -17.94
N ASN A 544 4.82 32.10 -17.38
CA ASN A 544 3.70 32.72 -18.04
C ASN A 544 3.07 31.88 -19.18
N PRO A 545 2.76 30.58 -18.96
CA PRO A 545 2.00 29.79 -19.92
C PRO A 545 0.58 30.36 -20.08
N GLN A 546 -0.09 29.97 -21.16
CA GLN A 546 -1.50 30.31 -21.38
C GLN A 546 -2.43 29.54 -20.43
N SER A 547 -2.07 28.29 -20.11
CA SER A 547 -2.80 27.45 -19.16
C SER A 547 -1.85 26.53 -18.39
N LEU A 548 -2.11 26.37 -17.10
CA LEU A 548 -1.41 25.45 -16.21
C LEU A 548 -2.42 24.49 -15.55
N THR A 549 -2.31 23.20 -15.82
CA THR A 549 -3.07 22.18 -15.09
C THR A 549 -2.20 21.62 -13.98
N ILE A 550 -2.74 21.56 -12.76
CA ILE A 550 -2.09 20.97 -11.59
C ILE A 550 -2.91 19.76 -11.16
N VAL A 551 -2.27 18.60 -11.06
CA VAL A 551 -2.91 17.35 -10.67
C VAL A 551 -2.26 16.85 -9.39
N ASP A 552 -3.06 16.66 -8.34
CA ASP A 552 -2.63 15.99 -7.12
C ASP A 552 -3.70 14.97 -6.71
N ILE A 553 -3.29 13.82 -6.20
CA ILE A 553 -4.23 12.77 -5.82
C ILE A 553 -5.00 13.12 -4.56
N ASN A 554 -4.44 13.96 -3.68
CA ASN A 554 -4.98 14.22 -2.36
C ASN A 554 -5.51 15.65 -2.26
N LYS A 555 -6.84 15.78 -2.15
CA LYS A 555 -7.51 17.09 -1.96
C LYS A 555 -6.99 17.87 -0.75
N ASN A 556 -6.53 17.16 0.29
CA ASN A 556 -6.07 17.80 1.52
C ASN A 556 -4.72 18.51 1.30
N VAL A 557 -3.91 18.07 0.33
CA VAL A 557 -2.66 18.78 -0.04
C VAL A 557 -2.99 20.16 -0.61
N PHE A 558 -3.99 20.28 -1.49
CA PHE A 558 -4.47 21.59 -1.95
C PHE A 558 -5.03 22.46 -0.82
N SER A 559 -5.73 21.85 0.16
CA SER A 559 -6.26 22.60 1.31
C SER A 559 -5.17 23.25 2.18
N MET A 560 -3.92 22.75 2.10
CA MET A 560 -2.79 23.31 2.82
C MET A 560 -2.07 24.45 2.07
N ALA A 561 -2.47 24.79 0.84
CA ALA A 561 -1.75 25.74 0.00
C ALA A 561 -1.57 27.13 0.63
N ASP A 562 -2.59 27.65 1.32
CA ASP A 562 -2.54 28.99 1.92
C ASP A 562 -1.55 29.09 3.11
N TYR A 563 -1.03 27.96 3.62
CA TYR A 563 0.01 27.96 4.66
C TYR A 563 1.43 28.17 4.11
N PHE A 564 1.62 28.04 2.79
CA PHE A 564 2.90 28.18 2.10
C PHE A 564 2.87 29.42 1.20
N THR A 565 3.71 30.40 1.52
CA THR A 565 3.73 31.69 0.80
C THR A 565 4.56 31.67 -0.48
N SER A 566 5.49 30.72 -0.62
CA SER A 566 6.37 30.58 -1.81
C SER A 566 5.60 30.19 -3.08
N ASN A 567 4.39 29.65 -2.92
CA ASN A 567 3.52 29.34 -4.05
C ASN A 567 2.76 30.56 -4.62
N GLU A 568 2.85 31.72 -3.97
CA GLU A 568 2.20 32.98 -4.39
C GLU A 568 0.71 32.84 -4.71
N ALA A 569 0.01 32.01 -3.95
CA ALA A 569 -1.39 31.67 -4.18
C ALA A 569 -1.68 31.21 -5.62
N VAL A 570 -0.77 30.40 -6.20
CA VAL A 570 -0.86 29.81 -7.55
C VAL A 570 -2.25 29.26 -7.89
N LEU A 571 -2.97 28.68 -6.91
CA LEU A 571 -4.31 28.12 -7.11
C LEU A 571 -5.39 29.18 -7.41
N LYS A 572 -5.12 30.47 -7.15
CA LYS A 572 -6.02 31.60 -7.41
C LYS A 572 -5.74 32.27 -8.77
N ASP A 573 -4.69 31.87 -9.48
CA ASP A 573 -4.38 32.41 -10.80
C ASP A 573 -5.42 31.90 -11.84
N PRO A 574 -6.03 32.78 -12.65
CA PRO A 574 -7.11 32.39 -13.57
C PRO A 574 -6.65 31.42 -14.69
N ARG A 575 -5.34 31.26 -14.89
CA ARG A 575 -4.79 30.31 -15.87
C ARG A 575 -4.61 28.90 -15.28
N VAL A 576 -4.78 28.75 -13.97
CA VAL A 576 -4.52 27.52 -13.24
C VAL A 576 -5.81 26.72 -13.08
N THR A 577 -5.73 25.43 -13.38
CA THR A 577 -6.79 24.47 -13.08
C THR A 577 -6.25 23.36 -12.19
N ALA A 578 -6.73 23.28 -10.95
CA ALA A 578 -6.42 22.19 -10.04
C ALA A 578 -7.37 21.01 -10.23
N LYS A 579 -6.83 19.79 -10.27
CA LYS A 579 -7.58 18.53 -10.40
C LYS A 579 -7.16 17.56 -9.29
N VAL A 580 -8.15 17.08 -8.54
CA VAL A 580 -7.95 16.00 -7.56
C VAL A 580 -8.05 14.68 -8.29
N MET A 581 -6.92 14.09 -8.67
CA MET A 581 -6.84 12.82 -9.38
C MET A 581 -5.42 12.24 -9.30
N ASP A 582 -5.31 10.93 -9.43
CA ASP A 582 -4.04 10.29 -9.76
C ASP A 582 -3.46 10.83 -11.09
N GLY A 583 -2.18 11.21 -11.09
CA GLY A 583 -1.54 11.86 -12.24
C GLY A 583 -1.48 10.99 -13.50
N ARG A 584 -1.27 9.68 -13.33
CA ARG A 584 -1.26 8.72 -14.43
C ARG A 584 -2.66 8.50 -14.99
N ALA A 585 -3.66 8.35 -14.12
CA ALA A 585 -5.06 8.25 -14.52
C ALA A 585 -5.52 9.51 -15.25
N PHE A 586 -5.09 10.70 -14.81
CA PHE A 586 -5.36 11.96 -15.51
C PHE A 586 -4.80 11.96 -16.93
N LEU A 587 -3.51 11.62 -17.11
CA LEU A 587 -2.88 11.56 -18.43
C LEU A 587 -3.59 10.59 -19.38
N ARG A 588 -4.04 9.45 -18.87
CA ARG A 588 -4.80 8.48 -19.66
C ARG A 588 -6.16 9.03 -20.10
N ARG A 589 -6.89 9.65 -19.18
CA ARG A 589 -8.27 10.11 -19.36
C ARG A 589 -8.37 11.39 -20.18
N THR A 590 -7.44 12.33 -20.02
CA THR A 590 -7.47 13.62 -20.72
C THR A 590 -7.24 13.49 -22.21
N ASP A 591 -7.85 14.37 -23.00
CA ASP A 591 -7.52 14.59 -24.42
C ASP A 591 -6.55 15.76 -24.63
N GLN A 592 -6.18 16.45 -23.55
CA GLN A 592 -5.23 17.55 -23.63
C GLN A 592 -3.81 17.03 -23.96
N VAL A 593 -3.10 17.84 -24.74
CA VAL A 593 -1.70 17.66 -25.09
C VAL A 593 -0.94 18.88 -24.56
N PHE A 594 0.22 18.64 -23.95
CA PHE A 594 1.00 19.63 -23.22
C PHE A 594 2.33 19.92 -23.91
N ASP A 595 2.78 21.17 -23.81
CA ASP A 595 4.12 21.60 -24.22
C ASP A 595 5.15 21.25 -23.15
N VAL A 596 4.73 21.30 -21.89
CA VAL A 596 5.58 20.97 -20.74
C VAL A 596 4.82 20.06 -19.78
N ILE A 597 5.45 18.98 -19.37
CA ILE A 597 5.02 18.13 -18.27
C ILE A 597 6.13 18.15 -17.21
N THR A 598 5.81 18.43 -15.96
CA THR A 598 6.77 18.32 -14.85
C THR A 598 6.14 17.57 -13.70
N LEU A 599 6.92 16.71 -13.05
CA LEU A 599 6.43 15.91 -11.94
C LEU A 599 7.50 15.66 -10.87
N GLU A 600 7.07 15.86 -9.63
CA GLU A 600 7.88 15.73 -8.42
C GLU A 600 7.04 14.98 -7.38
N PRO A 601 6.87 13.66 -7.54
CA PRO A 601 6.07 12.87 -6.63
C PRO A 601 6.81 12.63 -5.30
N MET A 602 6.11 12.02 -4.35
CA MET A 602 6.71 11.43 -3.13
C MET A 602 7.84 10.44 -3.47
N PRO A 603 8.60 9.90 -2.49
CA PRO A 603 9.70 8.99 -2.78
C PRO A 603 9.28 7.81 -3.70
N PRO A 604 10.09 7.42 -4.70
CA PRO A 604 9.68 6.43 -5.71
C PRO A 604 9.31 5.05 -5.18
N THR A 605 9.75 4.73 -3.96
CA THR A 605 9.49 3.46 -3.26
C THR A 605 8.21 3.45 -2.44
N PHE A 606 7.53 4.59 -2.33
CA PHE A 606 6.25 4.67 -1.64
C PHE A 606 5.17 3.95 -2.43
N ALA A 607 4.19 3.40 -1.72
CA ALA A 607 3.10 2.65 -2.33
C ALA A 607 2.38 3.49 -3.40
N GLY A 608 2.31 2.97 -4.63
CA GLY A 608 1.68 3.63 -5.77
C GLY A 608 2.55 4.60 -6.56
N VAL A 609 3.62 5.16 -5.98
CA VAL A 609 4.45 6.17 -6.65
C VAL A 609 5.31 5.56 -7.75
N ASN A 610 5.74 4.30 -7.59
CA ASN A 610 6.51 3.56 -8.60
C ASN A 610 5.89 3.63 -10.00
N ALA A 611 4.55 3.72 -10.06
CA ALA A 611 3.79 3.74 -11.32
C ALA A 611 3.98 5.02 -12.12
N LEU A 612 4.64 6.04 -11.55
CA LEU A 612 5.06 7.29 -12.21
C LEU A 612 6.52 7.24 -12.72
N TYR A 613 7.23 6.13 -12.48
CA TYR A 613 8.62 5.90 -12.90
C TYR A 613 8.77 4.72 -13.87
N SER A 614 7.67 4.11 -14.30
CA SER A 614 7.68 2.98 -15.24
C SER A 614 7.78 3.42 -16.69
N ARG A 615 8.29 2.53 -17.54
CA ARG A 615 8.31 2.70 -19.00
C ARG A 615 6.92 3.05 -19.53
N GLU A 616 5.89 2.34 -19.08
CA GLU A 616 4.51 2.52 -19.52
C GLU A 616 3.99 3.93 -19.19
N PHE A 617 4.34 4.47 -18.01
CA PHE A 617 3.99 5.85 -17.66
C PHE A 617 4.71 6.86 -18.55
N TYR A 618 6.01 6.71 -18.78
CA TYR A 618 6.73 7.63 -19.66
C TYR A 618 6.20 7.58 -21.10
N GLN A 619 5.83 6.40 -21.59
CA GLN A 619 5.20 6.26 -22.91
C GLN A 619 3.86 7.00 -22.96
N LEU A 620 3.04 6.88 -21.92
CA LEU A 620 1.78 7.60 -21.78
C LEU A 620 2.00 9.12 -21.74
N ALA A 621 2.97 9.60 -20.95
CA ALA A 621 3.31 11.02 -20.89
C ALA A 621 3.78 11.55 -22.26
N ARG A 622 4.67 10.81 -22.95
CA ARG A 622 5.15 11.15 -24.29
C ARG A 622 4.04 11.26 -25.32
N GLN A 623 3.00 10.43 -25.23
CA GLN A 623 1.81 10.51 -26.08
C GLN A 623 0.97 11.78 -25.83
N LYS A 624 1.05 12.35 -24.63
CA LYS A 624 0.35 13.58 -24.22
C LYS A 624 1.21 14.84 -24.37
N MET A 625 2.28 14.76 -25.15
CA MET A 625 3.17 15.89 -25.43
C MET A 625 3.08 16.36 -26.89
N THR A 626 3.22 17.67 -27.10
CA THR A 626 3.41 18.24 -28.43
C THR A 626 4.75 17.81 -29.01
N ASP A 627 4.98 17.99 -30.32
CA ASP A 627 6.19 17.50 -30.98
C ASP A 627 7.48 18.13 -30.44
N LYS A 628 7.40 19.34 -29.86
CA LYS A 628 8.50 20.01 -29.16
C LYS A 628 8.41 19.88 -27.65
N GLY A 629 7.51 19.02 -27.15
CA GLY A 629 7.19 18.92 -25.74
C GLY A 629 8.41 18.50 -24.91
N ILE A 630 8.50 19.08 -23.71
CA ILE A 630 9.55 18.80 -22.73
C ILE A 630 8.95 18.17 -21.48
N ILE A 631 9.61 17.15 -20.95
CA ILE A 631 9.26 16.56 -19.65
C ILE A 631 10.40 16.73 -18.65
N ALA A 632 10.06 17.02 -17.39
CA ALA A 632 10.99 17.03 -16.26
C ALA A 632 10.54 16.05 -15.17
N GLN A 633 11.43 15.13 -14.80
CA GLN A 633 11.20 14.12 -13.78
C GLN A 633 12.21 14.30 -12.65
N TRP A 634 11.73 14.33 -11.41
CA TRP A 634 12.58 14.35 -10.23
C TRP A 634 13.34 13.02 -10.07
N LEU A 635 14.64 13.10 -9.74
CA LEU A 635 15.51 11.96 -9.43
C LEU A 635 16.17 12.18 -8.04
N PRO A 636 15.58 11.63 -6.97
CA PRO A 636 15.98 11.94 -5.61
C PRO A 636 17.14 11.07 -5.10
N PHE A 637 18.39 11.46 -5.37
CA PHE A 637 19.58 10.71 -4.89
C PHE A 637 19.63 10.49 -3.37
N HIS A 638 18.91 11.30 -2.59
CA HIS A 638 18.79 11.17 -1.14
C HIS A 638 17.74 10.14 -0.67
N LEU A 639 16.97 9.55 -1.60
CA LEU A 639 15.87 8.62 -1.32
C LEU A 639 15.92 7.35 -2.18
N VAL A 640 16.92 7.19 -3.03
CA VAL A 640 17.10 5.98 -3.85
C VAL A 640 18.58 5.59 -3.89
N SER A 641 18.86 4.29 -3.98
CA SER A 641 20.21 3.78 -4.19
C SER A 641 20.74 4.14 -5.58
N SER A 642 22.06 4.06 -5.77
CA SER A 642 22.71 4.22 -7.08
C SER A 642 22.13 3.29 -8.15
N TYR A 643 21.81 2.04 -7.79
CA TYR A 643 21.14 1.07 -8.68
C TYR A 643 19.74 1.53 -9.11
N HIS A 644 18.91 2.01 -8.18
CA HIS A 644 17.58 2.52 -8.51
C HIS A 644 17.66 3.82 -9.33
N SER A 645 18.61 4.69 -9.02
CA SER A 645 18.88 5.91 -9.79
C SER A 645 19.26 5.62 -11.24
N ALA A 646 20.16 4.66 -11.47
CA ALA A 646 20.52 4.18 -12.80
C ALA A 646 19.32 3.53 -13.50
N SER A 647 18.50 2.76 -12.78
CA SER A 647 17.30 2.11 -13.32
C SER A 647 16.24 3.12 -13.76
N ILE A 648 15.98 4.16 -12.98
CA ILE A 648 15.11 5.29 -13.35
C ILE A 648 15.67 5.99 -14.60
N SER A 649 16.97 6.27 -14.61
CA SER A 649 17.66 6.93 -15.73
C SER A 649 17.58 6.11 -17.02
N ARG A 650 17.80 4.78 -16.94
CA ARG A 650 17.67 3.85 -18.06
C ARG A 650 16.26 3.84 -18.63
N THR A 651 15.27 3.73 -17.75
CA THR A 651 13.85 3.67 -18.11
C THR A 651 13.39 4.96 -18.78
N PHE A 652 13.80 6.12 -18.24
CA PHE A 652 13.51 7.41 -18.83
C PHE A 652 14.17 7.59 -20.20
N ASN A 653 15.44 7.23 -20.34
CA ASN A 653 16.19 7.35 -21.59
C ASN A 653 15.63 6.47 -22.71
N GLU A 654 15.10 5.29 -22.38
CA GLU A 654 14.48 4.41 -23.38
C GLU A 654 13.28 5.07 -24.07
N VAL A 655 12.47 5.81 -23.32
CA VAL A 655 11.29 6.50 -23.85
C VAL A 655 11.62 7.90 -24.38
N PHE A 656 12.64 8.56 -23.82
CA PHE A 656 13.14 9.85 -24.25
C PHE A 656 14.61 9.74 -24.66
N PRO A 657 14.90 9.24 -25.88
CA PRO A 657 16.28 9.10 -26.37
C PRO A 657 17.06 10.41 -26.40
N ASN A 658 16.38 11.55 -26.56
CA ASN A 658 16.95 12.88 -26.38
C ASN A 658 16.65 13.38 -24.96
N SER A 659 17.50 12.98 -24.02
CA SER A 659 17.38 13.32 -22.59
C SER A 659 18.73 13.71 -21.99
N VAL A 660 18.69 14.47 -20.91
CA VAL A 660 19.86 14.86 -20.11
C VAL A 660 19.54 14.75 -18.63
N MET A 661 20.58 14.52 -17.82
CA MET A 661 20.50 14.63 -16.37
C MET A 661 21.10 15.96 -15.94
N TRP A 662 20.29 16.79 -15.32
CA TRP A 662 20.70 18.04 -14.68
C TRP A 662 20.81 17.82 -13.18
N ILE A 663 21.91 18.25 -12.57
CA ILE A 663 22.10 18.12 -11.12
C ILE A 663 22.06 19.51 -10.51
N ASP A 664 21.18 19.70 -9.52
CA ASP A 664 21.14 20.97 -8.81
C ASP A 664 22.44 21.18 -8.02
N PRO A 665 23.22 22.24 -8.31
CA PRO A 665 24.49 22.48 -7.62
C PRO A 665 24.33 22.72 -6.12
N GLN A 666 23.12 23.00 -5.65
CA GLN A 666 22.84 23.31 -4.26
C GLN A 666 22.24 22.13 -3.50
N SER A 667 21.08 21.63 -3.93
CA SER A 667 20.41 20.52 -3.23
C SER A 667 21.00 19.15 -3.57
N LEU A 668 21.89 19.08 -4.57
CA LEU A 668 22.53 17.84 -5.00
C LEU A 668 21.52 16.74 -5.40
N THR A 669 20.36 17.14 -5.93
CA THR A 669 19.36 16.23 -6.48
C THR A 669 19.40 16.24 -8.00
N GLY A 670 19.03 15.11 -8.61
CA GLY A 670 18.91 14.98 -10.06
C GLY A 670 17.55 15.44 -10.59
N ILE A 671 17.56 15.99 -11.80
CA ILE A 671 16.40 16.27 -12.63
C ILE A 671 16.65 15.66 -14.01
N LEU A 672 15.82 14.71 -14.40
CA LEU A 672 15.84 14.13 -15.73
C LEU A 672 14.99 15.00 -16.65
N LEU A 673 15.59 15.50 -17.73
CA LEU A 673 14.94 16.34 -18.73
C LEU A 673 14.87 15.54 -20.04
N GLY A 674 13.71 15.46 -20.66
CA GLY A 674 13.47 14.70 -21.89
C GLY A 674 12.70 15.51 -22.92
N SER A 675 13.04 15.33 -24.20
CA SER A 675 12.33 15.92 -25.32
C SER A 675 11.59 14.84 -26.12
N LYS A 676 10.39 15.15 -26.61
CA LYS A 676 9.72 14.32 -27.61
C LYS A 676 10.42 14.37 -28.98
N ASP A 677 11.13 15.45 -29.28
CA ASP A 677 11.97 15.55 -30.47
C ASP A 677 13.30 14.82 -30.25
N ASP A 678 13.42 13.63 -30.84
CA ASP A 678 14.60 12.76 -30.70
C ASP A 678 15.85 13.27 -31.45
N LYS A 679 15.69 14.26 -32.34
CA LYS A 679 16.78 14.78 -33.19
C LYS A 679 17.44 16.03 -32.63
N GLY A 680 16.79 16.73 -31.70
CA GLY A 680 17.32 17.95 -31.09
C GLY A 680 18.53 17.71 -30.18
N SER A 681 19.23 18.78 -29.82
CA SER A 681 20.29 18.79 -28.80
C SER A 681 19.77 19.37 -27.50
N LEU A 682 19.11 18.53 -26.69
CA LEU A 682 18.59 18.96 -25.38
C LEU A 682 19.74 19.34 -24.43
N GLY A 683 19.55 20.40 -23.64
CA GLY A 683 20.50 20.82 -22.60
C GLY A 683 21.68 21.68 -23.08
N LYS A 684 21.90 21.83 -24.40
CA LYS A 684 22.92 22.73 -24.95
C LYS A 684 22.43 24.17 -25.07
N ASP A 685 21.21 24.31 -25.61
CA ASP A 685 20.54 25.59 -25.77
C ASP A 685 19.29 25.66 -24.88
N PHE A 686 19.05 26.83 -24.32
CA PHE A 686 17.86 27.14 -23.51
C PHE A 686 17.12 28.30 -24.17
N PRO A 687 16.33 28.05 -25.23
CA PRO A 687 15.69 29.09 -26.03
C PRO A 687 14.77 30.01 -25.21
N GLY A 688 14.25 29.53 -24.09
CA GLY A 688 13.44 30.29 -23.17
C GLY A 688 14.16 31.43 -22.45
N PHE A 689 15.50 31.49 -22.45
CA PHE A 689 16.24 32.66 -21.93
C PHE A 689 15.93 33.94 -22.71
N LYS A 690 15.54 33.84 -23.99
CA LYS A 690 15.08 34.99 -24.78
C LYS A 690 13.81 35.64 -24.21
N ARG A 691 13.08 34.95 -23.32
CA ARG A 691 11.91 35.49 -22.61
C ARG A 691 12.38 36.32 -21.41
N ASN A 692 12.62 37.62 -21.63
CA ASN A 692 13.07 38.58 -20.61
C ASN A 692 11.97 38.95 -19.60
N ARG A 693 11.52 38.00 -18.79
CA ARG A 693 10.31 38.21 -17.95
C ARG A 693 10.45 37.85 -16.47
N ILE A 694 11.58 37.28 -16.02
CA ILE A 694 11.65 36.68 -14.67
C ILE A 694 13.05 36.80 -14.07
N GLN A 695 13.12 37.22 -12.81
CA GLN A 695 14.33 37.11 -12.00
C GLN A 695 14.48 35.65 -11.54
N ARG A 696 15.55 34.98 -12.00
CA ARG A 696 15.85 33.56 -11.69
C ARG A 696 16.95 33.46 -10.65
N ILE A 697 17.02 32.32 -9.95
CA ILE A 697 17.92 32.14 -8.79
C ILE A 697 19.35 31.80 -9.22
N LEU A 698 19.54 31.07 -10.33
CA LEU A 698 20.87 30.92 -10.95
C LEU A 698 20.99 31.90 -12.12
N PRO A 699 22.17 32.54 -12.29
CA PRO A 699 22.53 33.24 -13.52
C PRO A 699 22.33 32.34 -14.74
N GLU A 700 21.85 32.89 -15.86
CA GLU A 700 21.54 32.13 -17.08
C GLU A 700 22.75 31.33 -17.57
N GLU A 701 23.96 31.88 -17.43
CA GLU A 701 25.22 31.24 -17.78
C GLU A 701 25.53 29.97 -16.95
N LYS A 702 25.03 29.84 -15.72
CA LYS A 702 25.31 28.68 -14.86
C LYS A 702 24.35 27.52 -15.09
N VAL A 703 23.19 27.77 -15.69
CA VAL A 703 22.17 26.73 -15.90
C VAL A 703 22.64 25.62 -16.84
N PRO A 704 23.24 25.90 -18.02
CA PRO A 704 23.80 24.85 -18.88
C PRO A 704 24.93 24.06 -18.23
N HIS A 705 25.73 24.70 -17.37
CA HIS A 705 26.90 24.07 -16.73
C HIS A 705 26.52 22.98 -15.71
N ALA A 706 25.27 22.99 -15.24
CA ALA A 706 24.73 21.99 -14.32
C ALA A 706 24.10 20.78 -15.04
N VAL A 707 24.14 20.73 -16.38
CA VAL A 707 23.91 19.50 -17.14
C VAL A 707 25.06 18.54 -16.86
N TYR A 708 24.77 17.46 -16.13
CA TYR A 708 25.77 16.53 -15.63
C TYR A 708 26.04 15.37 -16.58
N LEU A 709 24.98 14.75 -17.12
CA LEU A 709 25.07 13.75 -18.19
C LEU A 709 24.27 14.21 -19.40
N GLU A 710 24.97 14.39 -20.53
CA GLU A 710 24.33 14.53 -21.83
C GLU A 710 23.76 13.18 -22.32
N ARG A 711 23.00 13.22 -23.42
CA ARG A 711 22.33 12.07 -24.07
C ARG A 711 23.09 10.74 -24.01
N ASN A 712 24.34 10.71 -24.48
CA ASN A 712 25.11 9.47 -24.57
C ASN A 712 25.61 8.98 -23.20
N GLY A 713 25.97 9.91 -22.32
CA GLY A 713 26.39 9.60 -20.95
C GLY A 713 25.23 9.07 -20.13
N LEU A 714 24.05 9.69 -20.23
CA LEU A 714 22.85 9.26 -19.51
C LEU A 714 22.41 7.85 -19.94
N LYS A 715 22.40 7.60 -21.27
CA LYS A 715 22.12 6.27 -21.82
C LYS A 715 23.06 5.21 -21.25
N SER A 716 24.36 5.49 -21.29
CA SER A 716 25.40 4.55 -20.86
C SER A 716 25.37 4.32 -19.34
N TYR A 717 25.11 5.36 -18.54
CA TYR A 717 24.91 5.24 -17.09
C TYR A 717 23.74 4.31 -16.77
N GLY A 718 22.61 4.49 -17.45
CA GLY A 718 21.46 3.61 -17.30
C GLY A 718 21.75 2.17 -17.73
N GLU A 719 22.37 1.96 -18.90
CA GLU A 719 22.66 0.63 -19.45
C GLU A 719 23.68 -0.17 -18.62
N GLU A 720 24.68 0.49 -18.04
CA GLU A 720 25.69 -0.15 -17.19
C GLU A 720 25.20 -0.39 -15.75
N GLY A 721 24.34 0.49 -15.23
CA GLY A 721 24.05 0.55 -13.79
C GLY A 721 22.66 0.09 -13.34
N GLY A 722 21.70 -0.07 -14.25
CA GLY A 722 20.31 -0.29 -13.85
C GLY A 722 19.49 -1.18 -14.78
N GLU A 723 18.31 -1.58 -14.30
CA GLU A 723 17.32 -2.33 -15.08
C GLU A 723 16.14 -1.44 -15.47
N ILE A 724 15.36 -1.89 -16.45
CA ILE A 724 14.20 -1.11 -16.90
C ILE A 724 13.04 -1.35 -15.94
N ILE A 725 12.47 -0.28 -15.41
CA ILE A 725 11.32 -0.30 -14.52
C ILE A 725 10.05 -0.42 -15.39
N THR A 726 9.24 -1.41 -15.07
CA THR A 726 7.97 -1.67 -15.76
C THR A 726 6.86 -1.83 -14.75
N ASP A 727 5.61 -1.66 -15.21
CA ASP A 727 4.45 -2.00 -14.40
C ASP A 727 4.42 -3.48 -13.97
N ASP A 728 5.15 -4.35 -14.67
CA ASP A 728 5.23 -5.78 -14.36
C ASP A 728 6.25 -6.10 -13.27
N ASN A 729 7.50 -5.62 -13.37
CA ASN A 729 8.53 -5.97 -12.38
C ASN A 729 8.38 -5.20 -11.06
N GLN A 730 7.69 -4.05 -11.06
CA GLN A 730 7.47 -3.21 -9.88
C GLN A 730 8.76 -2.95 -9.08
N LEU A 731 9.89 -2.76 -9.79
CA LEU A 731 11.25 -2.78 -9.23
C LEU A 731 11.43 -1.86 -8.02
N LEU A 732 10.89 -0.64 -8.07
CA LEU A 732 11.01 0.36 -7.01
C LEU A 732 10.09 0.07 -5.81
N ALA A 733 9.08 -0.79 -5.97
CA ALA A 733 8.09 -1.05 -4.96
C ALA A 733 8.24 -2.41 -4.27
N TYR A 734 8.87 -3.41 -4.87
CA TYR A 734 8.99 -4.73 -4.24
C TYR A 734 10.44 -5.22 -4.24
N GLY A 735 10.79 -6.02 -3.24
CA GLY A 735 12.13 -6.59 -3.08
C GLY A 735 12.90 -6.03 -1.88
N LEU A 736 13.91 -6.79 -1.46
CA LEU A 736 14.72 -6.48 -0.27
C LEU A 736 15.67 -5.29 -0.49
N ALA A 737 16.07 -4.99 -1.73
CA ALA A 737 16.91 -3.84 -2.06
C ALA A 737 16.26 -2.48 -1.72
N ASN A 738 14.92 -2.45 -1.55
CA ASN A 738 14.21 -1.23 -1.16
C ASN A 738 14.40 -0.85 0.31
N PHE A 739 14.93 -1.74 1.16
CA PHE A 739 15.24 -1.39 2.55
C PHE A 739 16.63 -0.77 2.73
N ASP A 740 17.49 -0.81 1.69
CA ASP A 740 18.80 -0.13 1.72
C ASP A 740 18.65 1.40 1.75
N ILE A 741 17.45 1.90 1.41
CA ILE A 741 17.08 3.32 1.39
C ILE A 741 16.99 3.91 2.82
N HIS A 742 17.06 3.06 3.85
CA HIS A 742 17.12 3.50 5.25
C HIS A 742 18.55 3.70 5.75
N SER A 743 19.56 3.59 4.88
CA SER A 743 20.90 4.12 5.16
C SER A 743 20.84 5.64 5.36
N ASN A 744 21.87 6.19 6.00
CA ASN A 744 21.97 7.63 6.25
C ASN A 744 21.74 8.40 4.92
N ILE A 745 20.87 9.42 4.89
CA ILE A 745 20.60 10.24 3.69
C ILE A 745 21.90 10.69 3.00
N LEU A 746 22.90 11.07 3.80
CA LEU A 746 24.21 11.48 3.30
C LEU A 746 24.97 10.34 2.60
N GLU A 747 24.78 9.10 3.05
CA GLU A 747 25.38 7.91 2.45
C GLU A 747 24.74 7.58 1.11
N LEU A 748 23.40 7.70 0.97
CA LEU A 748 22.73 7.54 -0.32
C LEU A 748 23.17 8.60 -1.34
N ILE A 749 23.22 9.86 -0.89
CA ILE A 749 23.75 10.95 -1.72
C ILE A 749 25.16 10.59 -2.15
N LYS A 750 26.04 10.29 -1.19
CA LYS A 750 27.44 9.97 -1.48
C LYS A 750 27.59 8.78 -2.44
N ASP A 751 26.86 7.68 -2.24
CA ASP A 751 26.90 6.50 -3.11
C ASP A 751 26.48 6.82 -4.54
N ASN A 752 25.37 7.56 -4.72
CA ASN A 752 24.94 8.02 -6.04
C ASN A 752 26.01 8.90 -6.71
N TYR A 753 26.59 9.84 -5.96
CA TYR A 753 27.61 10.75 -6.48
C TYR A 753 28.93 10.06 -6.81
N ASP A 754 29.41 9.17 -5.95
CA ASP A 754 30.63 8.39 -6.15
C ASP A 754 30.46 7.46 -7.37
N THR A 755 29.29 6.85 -7.53
CA THR A 755 28.95 6.04 -8.70
C THR A 755 28.92 6.88 -9.98
N LEU A 756 28.25 8.04 -9.94
CA LEU A 756 28.21 8.98 -11.08
C LEU A 756 29.60 9.53 -11.44
N LYS A 757 30.43 9.83 -10.43
CA LYS A 757 31.83 10.26 -10.60
C LYS A 757 32.64 9.17 -11.29
N ALA A 758 32.65 7.96 -10.73
CA ALA A 758 33.39 6.83 -11.27
C ALA A 758 32.98 6.55 -12.72
N PHE A 759 31.67 6.61 -13.00
CA PHE A 759 31.13 6.49 -14.34
C PHE A 759 31.63 7.61 -15.26
N LYS A 760 31.53 8.88 -14.83
CA LYS A 760 31.93 10.04 -15.63
C LYS A 760 33.42 10.02 -15.94
N GLU A 761 34.26 9.68 -14.98
CA GLU A 761 35.69 9.51 -15.18
C GLU A 761 35.98 8.40 -16.19
N LYS A 762 35.33 7.24 -16.08
CA LYS A 762 35.49 6.13 -17.03
C LYS A 762 35.06 6.51 -18.44
N PHE A 763 33.91 7.17 -18.59
CA PHE A 763 33.27 7.45 -19.87
C PHE A 763 33.89 8.66 -20.59
N TYR A 764 34.15 9.75 -19.88
CA TYR A 764 34.67 11.00 -20.45
C TYR A 764 36.21 11.11 -20.41
N LYS A 765 36.97 10.33 -19.62
CA LYS A 765 38.45 10.31 -19.78
C LYS A 765 38.89 9.81 -21.16
N GLN A 766 38.05 9.08 -21.89
CA GLN A 766 38.30 8.68 -23.28
C GLN A 766 37.99 9.79 -24.32
N LYS A 767 37.34 10.90 -23.92
CA LYS A 767 37.07 12.08 -24.77
C LYS A 767 37.22 13.35 -23.94
N GLN A 768 38.32 14.08 -24.15
CA GLN A 768 38.66 15.35 -23.50
C GLN A 768 37.44 16.30 -23.43
N ASP A 769 36.80 16.41 -22.27
CA ASP A 769 35.59 17.20 -22.05
C ASP A 769 35.78 18.12 -20.82
N SER A 770 35.48 19.40 -21.01
CA SER A 770 35.55 20.50 -20.03
C SER A 770 34.65 20.32 -18.80
N SER A 771 33.74 19.34 -18.79
CA SER A 771 32.82 19.10 -17.67
C SER A 771 33.46 18.45 -16.42
N ILE A 772 34.76 18.11 -16.47
CA ILE A 772 35.55 17.56 -15.35
C ILE A 772 35.91 18.65 -14.32
N GLU A 773 36.19 19.89 -14.74
CA GLU A 773 36.50 21.02 -13.84
C GLU A 773 35.33 21.40 -12.89
N ASN A 774 34.09 21.17 -13.31
CA ASN A 774 32.91 21.43 -12.49
C ASN A 774 32.76 20.43 -11.34
N PHE A 775 33.36 19.24 -11.46
CA PHE A 775 33.26 18.17 -10.48
C PHE A 775 34.16 18.40 -9.26
N GLU A 776 35.38 18.90 -9.45
CA GLU A 776 36.33 19.20 -8.37
C GLU A 776 35.78 20.27 -7.41
N LYS A 777 35.01 21.25 -7.95
CA LYS A 777 34.33 22.27 -7.14
C LYS A 777 33.14 21.73 -6.35
N LEU A 778 32.43 20.73 -6.88
CA LEU A 778 31.32 20.07 -6.19
C LEU A 778 31.84 19.15 -5.06
N GLU A 779 32.95 18.46 -5.30
CA GLU A 779 33.66 17.66 -4.31
C GLU A 779 34.20 18.53 -3.16
N GLU A 780 34.68 19.74 -3.46
CA GLU A 780 35.04 20.74 -2.45
C GLU A 780 33.82 21.18 -1.61
N GLN A 781 32.62 21.28 -2.21
CA GLN A 781 31.38 21.58 -1.50
C GLN A 781 30.87 20.42 -0.65
N ILE A 782 30.94 19.18 -1.15
CA ILE A 782 30.58 17.95 -0.41
C ILE A 782 31.53 17.75 0.77
N ASN A 783 32.83 17.94 0.58
CA ASN A 783 33.82 17.86 1.65
C ASN A 783 33.61 18.96 2.71
N LYS A 784 33.17 20.16 2.30
CA LYS A 784 32.78 21.23 3.23
C LYS A 784 31.48 20.92 4.00
N ALA A 785 30.47 20.35 3.33
CA ALA A 785 29.21 19.95 3.95
C ALA A 785 29.38 18.76 4.91
N GLY A 786 30.26 17.80 4.59
CA GLY A 786 30.61 16.66 5.44
C GLY A 786 31.35 17.02 6.73
N THR A 787 31.90 18.23 6.83
CA THR A 787 32.57 18.74 8.05
C THR A 787 31.66 19.53 9.00
N GLY A 788 30.36 19.62 8.71
CA GLY A 788 29.34 20.15 9.61
C GLY A 788 28.72 21.47 9.15
N GLN A 789 27.50 21.39 8.64
CA GLN A 789 26.40 22.33 8.90
C GLN A 789 25.06 21.76 8.41
#